data_AF-A0A5J4LHP7-F1
#
_entry.id   AF-A0A5J4LHP7-F1
#
_cell.length_a   1.000
_cell.length_b   1.000
_cell.length_c   1.000
_cell.angle_alpha   90.00
_cell.angle_beta   90.00
_cell.angle_gamma   90.00
#
_symmetry.space_group_name_H-M   'P 1'
#
loop_
_entity.id
_entity.type
_entity.pdbx_description
1 polymer ?
#
loop_
_entity_poly.entity_id
_entity_poly.type
_entity_poly.pdbx_seq_one_letter_code
_entity_poly.pdbx_strand_id
1 'polypeptide(L)'
;MVTKARGIAVELRELGEEVRAEELEGLLKTARQDAYRALRDRTDLYADDGRTIRLGRHRFAVNTQPLDLTLVPRGDGLAFALSGTDFRSPVTDPDLAATRPYWGRLLPSESPDVYRAEHLAARLLDEHGPAALAGADLAALVRQAAEESYDEGYERGIHDHDATAILAALLRLHDGAGLLRHRPAARAAAHLFWAHEPTDEAREVWTRRAASLARARKTFGPTPAIAELQAELAGAIGGEEAVSAAEYLFDELICGPDGFVLSAGTRTLLDTFRRTVGTSAYDEDLTALDDLTARRQLVEAWLSSYTVATGSGTTAGDLAEAVAAELCPDLRRYESDAPLSETVEGLLGTHPRITGRALTVRIDELLARTRDFRVHDVPGHRAYQRRRTALVAAERSRIHLDSYRPRVMSSFVRNRLIDEVYLPLIGDNLAKQLGTTGDAKRTDTGGLLLLISPPGYGKTTLMEYVADRLGLVLVKVSGPALGHSVTSLDPAAAPNATARQEIEKINFALAAGNNTLLHLDDIQHTSPELLQKFIPLCDATRRIDGVRDGEPRTYDLRGKRFAVCMAGNPYTESGGRFRVPDMLANRADVWNLGEVLTGKEEAFALSFIENTLTANPVLAPLAGRDRGDLDVLIRLATGDPTARADRLTHPYVPAELDRVTAVLRHLLAARATVLAVNDAYIASAAQTDTTRTEPPFQLQGSYRNMAKIAQRIQPVMNDAELAAVIDDHYTAEAQTLTSGAEANLLKLAELRETLTPQQAVRWAELKSSYVRAQKLGGTEDNPTVRAITALGLLTDRVDAVASAVHGAADPRHRTANSTALGHISRSPAG
;
A
#
# COMPACT_ATOMS: atom_id res chain seq x y z
N MET A 1 -1.27 -0.26 26.45
CA MET A 1 -1.32 -1.31 25.40
C MET A 1 -0.54 -2.56 25.78
N VAL A 2 0.78 -2.50 26.04
CA VAL A 2 1.60 -3.70 26.38
C VAL A 2 1.07 -4.47 27.59
N THR A 3 0.70 -3.79 28.68
CA THR A 3 0.12 -4.42 29.88
C THR A 3 -1.20 -5.12 29.57
N LYS A 4 -2.01 -4.54 28.68
CA LYS A 4 -3.29 -5.13 28.23
C LYS A 4 -3.05 -6.38 27.39
N ALA A 5 -2.09 -6.35 26.46
CA ALA A 5 -1.73 -7.52 25.65
C ALA A 5 -1.15 -8.67 26.51
N ARG A 6 -0.35 -8.36 27.53
CA ARG A 6 0.11 -9.36 28.51
C ARG A 6 -1.03 -9.93 29.34
N GLY A 7 -1.98 -9.10 29.77
CA GLY A 7 -3.19 -9.55 30.47
C GLY A 7 -4.01 -10.53 29.61
N ILE A 8 -4.22 -10.18 28.34
CA ILE A 8 -4.91 -11.05 27.37
C ILE A 8 -4.16 -12.37 27.16
N ALA A 9 -2.82 -12.37 27.12
CA ALA A 9 -2.05 -13.62 27.03
C ALA A 9 -2.24 -14.52 28.26
N VAL A 10 -2.37 -13.95 29.46
CA VAL A 10 -2.68 -14.70 30.69
C VAL A 10 -4.10 -15.25 30.64
N GLU A 11 -5.09 -14.43 30.26
CA GLU A 11 -6.49 -14.86 30.07
C GLU A 11 -6.60 -15.99 29.05
N LEU A 12 -5.87 -15.91 27.93
CA LEU A 12 -5.83 -16.97 26.91
C LEU A 12 -5.26 -18.28 27.46
N ARG A 13 -4.24 -18.25 28.32
CA ARG A 13 -3.73 -19.46 28.99
C ARG A 13 -4.76 -20.06 29.94
N GLU A 14 -5.44 -19.22 30.72
CA GLU A 14 -6.50 -19.66 31.64
C GLU A 14 -7.67 -20.32 30.90
N LEU A 15 -7.92 -19.90 29.64
CA LEU A 15 -8.92 -20.47 28.74
C LEU A 15 -8.44 -21.70 27.95
N GLY A 16 -7.19 -22.16 28.14
CA GLY A 16 -6.62 -23.31 27.44
C GLY A 16 -6.11 -23.02 26.02
N GLU A 17 -6.03 -21.75 25.62
CA GLU A 17 -5.55 -21.29 24.30
C GLU A 17 -4.04 -20.97 24.34
N GLU A 18 -3.22 -21.95 24.74
CA GLU A 18 -1.77 -21.77 24.95
C GLU A 18 -1.03 -21.26 23.71
N VAL A 19 -1.36 -21.79 22.53
CA VAL A 19 -0.73 -21.39 21.26
C VAL A 19 -0.93 -19.90 20.98
N ARG A 20 -2.16 -19.39 21.15
CA ARG A 20 -2.47 -17.97 20.91
C ARG A 20 -1.82 -17.05 21.93
N ALA A 21 -1.69 -17.51 23.18
CA ALA A 21 -0.96 -16.78 24.21
C ALA A 21 0.53 -16.67 23.86
N GLU A 22 1.15 -17.76 23.41
CA GLU A 22 2.54 -17.77 22.95
C GLU A 22 2.76 -16.90 21.71
N GLU A 23 1.84 -16.93 20.73
CA GLU A 23 1.87 -16.06 19.55
C GLU A 23 1.84 -14.58 19.96
N LEU A 24 0.94 -14.19 20.87
CA LEU A 24 0.81 -12.81 21.33
C LEU A 24 2.07 -12.33 22.07
N GLU A 25 2.66 -13.17 22.92
CA GLU A 25 3.92 -12.86 23.59
C GLU A 25 5.11 -12.82 22.62
N GLY A 26 5.13 -13.69 21.61
CA GLY A 26 6.11 -13.66 20.52
C GLY A 26 6.05 -12.36 19.72
N LEU A 27 4.84 -11.90 19.37
CA LEU A 27 4.61 -10.62 18.69
C LEU A 27 5.06 -9.43 19.57
N LEU A 28 4.74 -9.44 20.87
CA LEU A 28 5.20 -8.41 21.81
C LEU A 28 6.72 -8.37 21.92
N LYS A 29 7.38 -9.53 21.98
CA LYS A 29 8.85 -9.63 22.03
C LYS A 29 9.48 -9.06 20.77
N THR A 30 8.92 -9.40 19.61
CA THR A 30 9.38 -8.92 18.29
C THR A 30 9.20 -7.41 18.17
N ALA A 31 8.01 -6.89 18.48
CA ALA A 31 7.71 -5.46 18.44
C ALA A 31 8.63 -4.65 19.37
N ARG A 32 8.96 -5.18 20.56
CA ARG A 32 9.93 -4.55 21.46
C ARG A 32 11.32 -4.49 20.83
N GLN A 33 11.80 -5.58 20.25
CA GLN A 33 13.12 -5.62 19.60
C GLN A 33 13.18 -4.64 18.42
N ASP A 34 12.13 -4.59 17.60
CA ASP A 34 12.04 -3.67 16.47
C ASP A 34 11.98 -2.21 16.91
N ALA A 35 11.28 -1.90 18.00
CA ALA A 35 11.23 -0.55 18.57
C ALA A 35 12.61 -0.07 19.07
N TYR A 36 13.37 -0.93 19.75
CA TYR A 36 14.74 -0.58 20.18
C TYR A 36 15.66 -0.30 18.98
N ARG A 37 15.56 -1.11 17.92
CA ARG A 37 16.33 -0.90 16.68
C ARG A 37 15.94 0.39 15.98
N ALA A 38 14.65 0.64 15.83
CA ALA A 38 14.14 1.87 15.21
C ALA A 38 14.59 3.12 15.99
N LEU A 39 14.54 3.08 17.33
CA LEU A 39 15.04 4.15 18.18
C LEU A 39 16.53 4.39 17.98
N ARG A 40 17.34 3.32 17.97
CA ARG A 40 18.77 3.40 17.74
C ARG A 40 19.10 3.99 16.37
N ASP A 41 18.46 3.50 15.32
CA ASP A 41 18.67 4.01 13.96
C ASP A 41 18.28 5.48 13.87
N ARG A 42 17.19 5.88 14.54
CA ARG A 42 16.79 7.29 14.66
C ARG A 42 17.87 8.15 15.33
N THR A 43 18.51 7.66 16.38
CA THR A 43 19.58 8.41 17.07
C THR A 43 20.87 8.48 16.24
N ASP A 44 21.25 7.39 15.57
CA ASP A 44 22.56 7.26 14.94
C ASP A 44 22.61 7.82 13.50
N LEU A 45 21.50 7.67 12.75
CA LEU A 45 21.46 7.97 11.32
C LEU A 45 20.65 9.21 10.98
N TYR A 46 19.60 9.53 11.74
CA TYR A 46 18.72 10.65 11.43
C TYR A 46 19.21 11.96 12.06
N ALA A 47 18.95 13.06 11.37
CA ALA A 47 19.13 14.42 11.85
C ALA A 47 17.88 15.26 11.53
N ASP A 48 17.87 16.51 11.98
CA ASP A 48 16.80 17.48 11.70
C ASP A 48 15.40 16.94 12.04
N ASP A 49 15.24 16.42 13.26
CA ASP A 49 14.01 15.79 13.78
C ASP A 49 13.48 14.60 12.94
N GLY A 50 14.35 13.94 12.17
CA GLY A 50 13.98 12.80 11.31
C GLY A 50 13.73 13.17 9.85
N ARG A 51 13.93 14.44 9.47
CA ARG A 51 13.75 14.90 8.07
C ARG A 51 14.93 14.56 7.17
N THR A 52 16.11 14.36 7.74
CA THR A 52 17.29 13.95 6.99
C THR A 52 17.93 12.70 7.58
N ILE A 53 18.58 11.91 6.72
CA ILE A 53 19.37 10.74 7.12
C ILE A 53 20.77 10.85 6.53
N ARG A 54 21.78 10.47 7.32
CA ARG A 54 23.18 10.45 6.91
C ARG A 54 23.59 9.03 6.51
N LEU A 55 24.00 8.85 5.25
CA LEU A 55 24.62 7.62 4.75
C LEU A 55 26.05 7.96 4.30
N GLY A 56 27.05 7.50 5.07
CA GLY A 56 28.43 7.95 4.92
C GLY A 56 28.58 9.46 5.11
N ARG A 57 29.17 10.14 4.12
CA ARG A 57 29.34 11.60 4.13
C ARG A 57 28.13 12.39 3.61
N HIS A 58 27.13 11.70 3.04
CA HIS A 58 26.01 12.32 2.36
C HIS A 58 24.77 12.40 3.24
N ARG A 59 23.99 13.47 3.07
CA ARG A 59 22.69 13.67 3.71
C ARG A 59 21.58 13.59 2.68
N PHE A 60 20.50 12.89 3.02
CA PHE A 60 19.34 12.68 2.17
C PHE A 60 18.09 13.15 2.88
N ALA A 61 17.14 13.73 2.14
CA ALA A 61 15.81 14.00 2.67
C ALA A 61 15.05 12.68 2.87
N VAL A 62 14.25 12.58 3.92
CA VAL A 62 13.42 11.39 4.21
C VAL A 62 11.97 11.71 3.88
N ASN A 63 11.29 10.83 3.15
CA ASN A 63 9.85 10.92 3.00
C ASN A 63 9.15 10.21 4.17
N THR A 64 8.36 10.95 4.95
CA THR A 64 7.61 10.42 6.09
C THR A 64 6.13 10.19 5.78
N GLN A 65 5.67 10.53 4.57
CA GLN A 65 4.28 10.32 4.16
C GLN A 65 4.02 8.81 3.97
N PRO A 66 2.96 8.25 4.60
CA PRO A 66 2.57 6.86 4.37
C PRO A 66 2.28 6.62 2.89
N LEU A 67 2.75 5.50 2.35
CA LEU A 67 2.45 5.10 0.98
C LEU A 67 0.97 4.74 0.84
N ASP A 68 0.18 5.65 0.28
CA ASP A 68 -1.26 5.48 0.13
C ASP A 68 -1.79 5.94 -1.23
N LEU A 69 -2.87 5.30 -1.66
CA LEU A 69 -3.54 5.57 -2.93
C LEU A 69 -4.79 6.41 -2.68
N THR A 70 -4.87 7.56 -3.32
CA THR A 70 -5.96 8.51 -3.16
C THR A 70 -6.55 8.89 -4.51
N LEU A 71 -7.76 9.44 -4.50
CA LEU A 71 -8.37 10.04 -5.68
C LEU A 71 -8.19 11.55 -5.62
N VAL A 72 -7.61 12.12 -6.68
CA VAL A 72 -7.37 13.55 -6.81
C VAL A 72 -8.05 14.09 -8.06
N PRO A 73 -8.50 15.36 -8.06
CA PRO A 73 -8.99 16.02 -9.27
C PRO A 73 -7.92 16.06 -10.37
N ARG A 74 -8.32 15.81 -11.61
CA ARG A 74 -7.47 15.93 -12.81
C ARG A 74 -8.32 16.42 -13.98
N GLY A 75 -8.20 17.71 -14.31
CA GLY A 75 -9.10 18.34 -15.29
C GLY A 75 -10.55 18.25 -14.83
N ASP A 76 -11.43 17.76 -15.70
CA ASP A 76 -12.85 17.51 -15.39
C ASP A 76 -13.13 16.17 -14.69
N GLY A 77 -12.12 15.32 -14.49
CA GLY A 77 -12.26 13.97 -13.95
C GLY A 77 -11.49 13.73 -12.64
N LEU A 78 -11.47 12.48 -12.20
CA LEU A 78 -10.66 12.01 -11.07
C LEU A 78 -9.52 11.13 -11.58
N ALA A 79 -8.41 11.14 -10.86
CA ALA A 79 -7.29 10.24 -11.09
C ALA A 79 -6.83 9.62 -9.77
N PHE A 80 -6.46 8.33 -9.82
CA PHE A 80 -5.67 7.70 -8.78
C PHE A 80 -4.31 8.38 -8.68
N ALA A 81 -3.90 8.74 -7.47
CA ALA A 81 -2.62 9.31 -7.14
C ALA A 81 -1.99 8.56 -5.99
N LEU A 82 -0.72 8.21 -6.14
CA LEU A 82 0.06 7.60 -5.08
C LEU A 82 0.88 8.67 -4.36
N SER A 83 0.72 8.76 -3.05
CA SER A 83 1.41 9.74 -2.20
C SER A 83 2.94 9.69 -2.36
N GLY A 84 3.57 10.86 -2.46
CA GLY A 84 5.03 10.96 -2.57
C GLY A 84 5.61 10.54 -3.93
N THR A 85 4.79 10.15 -4.90
CA THR A 85 5.24 9.76 -6.25
C THR A 85 4.49 10.51 -7.35
N ASP A 86 4.98 10.39 -8.58
CA ASP A 86 4.37 10.96 -9.78
C ASP A 86 3.29 10.04 -10.38
N PHE A 87 3.01 8.90 -9.75
CA PHE A 87 2.02 7.96 -10.25
C PHE A 87 0.64 8.62 -10.31
N ARG A 88 0.12 8.79 -11.53
CA ARG A 88 -1.24 9.29 -11.80
C ARG A 88 -1.93 8.37 -12.80
N SER A 89 -3.10 7.84 -12.47
CA SER A 89 -3.91 7.00 -13.37
C SER A 89 -5.33 7.53 -13.46
N PRO A 90 -5.84 7.92 -14.65
CA PRO A 90 -7.21 8.43 -14.78
C PRO A 90 -8.22 7.36 -14.38
N VAL A 91 -9.31 7.77 -13.71
CA VAL A 91 -10.44 6.88 -13.45
C VAL A 91 -11.38 6.93 -14.64
N THR A 92 -11.65 5.78 -15.26
CA THR A 92 -12.53 5.64 -16.44
C THR A 92 -13.87 5.00 -16.10
N ASP A 93 -14.15 4.79 -14.81
CA ASP A 93 -15.37 4.15 -14.30
C ASP A 93 -16.62 5.01 -14.60
N PRO A 94 -17.56 4.56 -15.46
CA PRO A 94 -18.72 5.36 -15.85
C PRO A 94 -19.68 5.59 -14.67
N ASP A 95 -19.78 4.64 -13.75
CA ASP A 95 -20.64 4.77 -12.57
C ASP A 95 -20.13 5.88 -11.63
N LEU A 96 -18.80 6.01 -11.46
CA LEU A 96 -18.23 7.13 -10.72
C LEU A 96 -18.44 8.45 -11.45
N ALA A 97 -18.37 8.48 -12.78
CA ALA A 97 -18.64 9.70 -13.55
C ALA A 97 -20.08 10.21 -13.35
N ALA A 98 -21.06 9.30 -13.23
CA ALA A 98 -22.45 9.65 -12.94
C ALA A 98 -22.64 10.31 -11.56
N THR A 99 -21.68 10.16 -10.64
CA THR A 99 -21.71 10.77 -9.29
C THR A 99 -21.08 12.16 -9.20
N ARG A 100 -20.77 12.80 -10.34
CA ARG A 100 -20.13 14.13 -10.41
C ARG A 100 -20.78 15.20 -9.50
N PRO A 101 -22.13 15.28 -9.34
CA PRO A 101 -22.76 16.24 -8.43
C PRO A 101 -22.26 16.15 -6.98
N TYR A 102 -21.77 14.98 -6.55
CA TYR A 102 -21.37 14.72 -5.17
C TYR A 102 -19.87 14.91 -4.91
N TRP A 103 -19.04 15.17 -5.93
CA TRP A 103 -17.58 15.17 -5.78
C TRP A 103 -17.05 16.30 -4.89
N GLY A 104 -17.66 17.48 -4.95
CA GLY A 104 -17.31 18.62 -4.10
C GLY A 104 -17.94 18.58 -2.71
N ARG A 105 -18.73 17.54 -2.42
CA ARG A 105 -19.57 17.48 -1.23
C ARG A 105 -18.90 16.67 -0.13
N LEU A 106 -18.59 17.34 0.98
CA LEU A 106 -17.88 16.72 2.11
C LEU A 106 -18.80 15.83 2.95
N LEU A 107 -20.01 16.30 3.26
CA LEU A 107 -20.95 15.64 4.18
C LEU A 107 -22.25 15.24 3.48
N PRO A 108 -22.87 14.11 3.90
CA PRO A 108 -24.17 13.69 3.38
C PRO A 108 -25.33 14.57 3.85
N SER A 109 -25.16 15.38 4.90
CA SER A 109 -26.18 16.22 5.53
C SER A 109 -26.19 17.68 5.07
N GLU A 110 -25.23 18.09 4.21
CA GLU A 110 -25.08 19.49 3.77
C GLU A 110 -24.86 19.62 2.26
N SER A 111 -25.55 20.53 1.60
CA SER A 111 -25.25 21.01 0.23
C SER A 111 -25.30 22.54 0.19
N PRO A 112 -24.85 23.22 -0.88
CA PRO A 112 -25.00 24.67 -0.97
C PRO A 112 -26.43 25.18 -0.74
N ASP A 113 -27.44 24.34 -1.01
CA ASP A 113 -28.86 24.66 -0.90
C ASP A 113 -29.51 24.16 0.40
N VAL A 114 -28.89 23.23 1.13
CA VAL A 114 -29.45 22.64 2.35
C VAL A 114 -28.42 22.67 3.48
N TYR A 115 -28.70 23.49 4.50
CA TYR A 115 -27.88 23.55 5.70
C TYR A 115 -28.13 22.31 6.59
N ARG A 116 -27.08 21.82 7.28
CA ARG A 116 -27.15 20.67 8.21
C ARG A 116 -28.30 20.80 9.20
N ALA A 117 -28.48 21.98 9.79
CA ALA A 117 -29.51 22.19 10.80
C ALA A 117 -30.94 22.19 10.21
N GLU A 118 -31.11 22.65 8.96
CA GLU A 118 -32.40 22.53 8.25
C GLU A 118 -32.73 21.07 7.96
N HIS A 119 -31.74 20.30 7.51
CA HIS A 119 -31.90 18.87 7.27
C HIS A 119 -32.32 18.13 8.54
N LEU A 120 -31.63 18.39 9.66
CA LEU A 120 -31.94 17.77 10.95
C LEU A 120 -33.34 18.16 11.46
N ALA A 121 -33.69 19.45 11.39
CA ALA A 121 -35.00 19.93 11.81
C ALA A 121 -36.14 19.32 10.97
N ALA A 122 -36.01 19.35 9.64
CA ALA A 122 -37.02 18.79 8.75
C ALA A 122 -37.17 17.27 8.90
N ARG A 123 -36.05 16.55 9.07
CA ARG A 123 -36.06 15.11 9.34
C ARG A 123 -36.82 14.78 10.61
N LEU A 124 -36.56 15.49 11.71
CA LEU A 124 -37.26 15.27 12.98
C LEU A 124 -38.75 15.58 12.89
N LEU A 125 -39.12 16.63 12.15
CA LEU A 125 -40.52 16.96 11.91
C LEU A 125 -41.25 15.85 11.13
N ASP A 126 -40.60 15.26 10.12
CA ASP A 126 -41.14 14.15 9.34
C ASP A 126 -41.22 12.85 10.14
N GLU A 127 -40.19 12.52 10.93
CA GLU A 127 -40.12 11.27 11.72
C GLU A 127 -41.11 11.22 12.89
N HIS A 128 -41.28 12.35 13.60
CA HIS A 128 -42.11 12.39 14.80
C HIS A 128 -43.49 13.02 14.57
N GLY A 129 -43.62 13.84 13.53
CA GLY A 129 -44.82 14.62 13.25
C GLY A 129 -45.00 15.82 14.20
N PRO A 130 -45.75 16.85 13.78
CA PRO A 130 -45.88 18.10 14.53
C PRO A 130 -46.55 17.90 15.91
N ALA A 131 -47.55 17.01 16.00
CA ALA A 131 -48.30 16.80 17.23
C ALA A 131 -47.46 16.18 18.37
N ALA A 132 -46.55 15.26 18.05
CA ALA A 132 -45.67 14.67 19.06
C ALA A 132 -44.59 15.67 19.52
N LEU A 133 -44.14 16.53 18.61
CA LEU A 133 -43.09 17.51 18.87
C LEU A 133 -43.56 18.73 19.67
N ALA A 134 -44.83 19.12 19.53
CA ALA A 134 -45.38 20.31 20.21
C ALA A 134 -45.28 20.26 21.75
N GLY A 135 -45.19 19.07 22.35
CA GLY A 135 -45.04 18.87 23.80
C GLY A 135 -43.68 18.31 24.23
N ALA A 136 -42.72 18.18 23.31
CA ALA A 136 -41.42 17.56 23.57
C ALA A 136 -40.36 18.57 24.00
N ASP A 137 -39.33 18.11 24.70
CA ASP A 137 -38.09 18.87 24.87
C ASP A 137 -37.28 18.80 23.55
N LEU A 138 -37.55 19.77 22.66
CA LEU A 138 -36.93 19.83 21.34
C LEU A 138 -35.40 19.88 21.42
N ALA A 139 -34.84 20.60 22.40
CA ALA A 139 -33.40 20.75 22.54
C ALA A 139 -32.73 19.44 22.99
N ALA A 140 -33.39 18.64 23.83
CA ALA A 140 -32.93 17.30 24.17
C ALA A 140 -33.02 16.36 22.96
N LEU A 141 -34.16 16.34 22.27
CA LEU A 141 -34.40 15.48 21.11
C LEU A 141 -33.42 15.75 19.97
N VAL A 142 -33.26 17.01 19.57
CA VAL A 142 -32.37 17.43 18.48
C VAL A 142 -30.92 17.04 18.78
N ARG A 143 -30.47 17.28 20.02
CA ARG A 143 -29.11 16.93 20.45
C ARG A 143 -28.87 15.43 20.41
N GLN A 144 -29.82 14.62 20.91
CA GLN A 144 -29.71 13.16 20.83
C GLN A 144 -29.64 12.71 19.37
N ALA A 145 -30.53 13.23 18.52
CA ALA A 145 -30.56 12.89 17.10
C ALA A 145 -29.26 13.29 16.36
N ALA A 146 -28.67 14.43 16.72
CA ALA A 146 -27.37 14.86 16.18
C ALA A 146 -26.21 13.96 16.63
N GLU A 147 -26.23 13.51 17.89
CA GLU A 147 -25.22 12.60 18.46
C GLU A 147 -25.31 11.18 17.86
N GLU A 148 -26.51 10.70 17.55
CA GLU A 148 -26.74 9.40 16.89
C GLU A 148 -26.29 9.41 15.40
N SER A 149 -26.44 10.55 14.72
CA SER A 149 -26.02 10.75 13.32
C SER A 149 -24.53 11.14 13.17
N TYR A 150 -23.62 10.28 13.63
CA TYR A 150 -22.18 10.58 13.67
C TYR A 150 -21.52 10.81 12.29
N ASP A 151 -22.10 10.28 11.20
CA ASP A 151 -21.60 10.45 9.83
C ASP A 151 -22.10 11.73 9.14
N GLU A 152 -22.98 12.49 9.80
CA GLU A 152 -23.60 13.71 9.28
C GLU A 152 -22.90 15.00 9.75
N GLY A 153 -21.80 14.90 10.52
CA GLY A 153 -20.91 16.04 10.78
C GLY A 153 -21.54 17.18 11.60
N TYR A 154 -22.45 16.87 12.52
CA TYR A 154 -23.04 17.87 13.43
C TYR A 154 -22.02 18.30 14.50
N GLU A 155 -21.76 19.60 14.58
CA GLU A 155 -20.99 20.23 15.65
C GLU A 155 -21.90 20.58 16.83
N ARG A 156 -21.57 20.01 18.00
CA ARG A 156 -22.30 20.20 19.26
C ARG A 156 -22.24 21.66 19.74
N GLY A 157 -23.37 22.18 20.19
CA GLY A 157 -23.56 23.56 20.59
C GLY A 157 -23.80 24.54 19.44
N ILE A 158 -23.66 24.11 18.19
CA ILE A 158 -23.90 24.94 17.00
C ILE A 158 -25.13 24.39 16.26
N HIS A 159 -25.04 23.17 15.73
CA HIS A 159 -26.08 22.64 14.85
C HIS A 159 -27.31 22.15 15.62
N ASP A 160 -27.13 21.69 16.86
CA ASP A 160 -28.23 21.36 17.77
C ASP A 160 -29.01 22.62 18.19
N HIS A 161 -28.31 23.71 18.49
CA HIS A 161 -28.93 25.02 18.75
C HIS A 161 -29.71 25.52 17.53
N ASP A 162 -29.06 25.58 16.36
CA ASP A 162 -29.67 26.06 15.12
C ASP A 162 -30.87 25.21 14.70
N ALA A 163 -30.74 23.88 14.76
CA ALA A 163 -31.82 22.96 14.37
C ALA A 163 -33.00 23.05 15.32
N THR A 164 -32.77 23.29 16.62
CA THR A 164 -33.84 23.55 17.58
C THR A 164 -34.60 24.83 17.24
N ALA A 165 -33.89 25.91 16.91
CA ALA A 165 -34.50 27.18 16.53
C ALA A 165 -35.33 27.05 15.23
N ILE A 166 -34.77 26.38 14.22
CA ILE A 166 -35.45 26.12 12.95
C ILE A 166 -36.68 25.22 13.16
N LEU A 167 -36.55 24.14 13.93
CA LEU A 167 -37.66 23.22 14.21
C LEU A 167 -38.81 23.93 14.94
N ALA A 168 -38.50 24.80 15.91
CA ALA A 168 -39.50 25.58 16.61
C ALA A 168 -40.27 26.54 15.67
N ALA A 169 -39.58 27.17 14.72
CA ALA A 169 -40.22 28.00 13.69
C ALA A 169 -41.08 27.15 12.73
N LEU A 170 -40.58 25.99 12.30
CA LEU A 170 -41.35 25.07 11.46
C LEU A 170 -42.63 24.58 12.14
N LEU A 171 -42.61 24.30 13.45
CA LEU A 171 -43.82 23.90 14.18
C LEU A 171 -44.87 25.03 14.24
N ARG A 172 -44.45 26.29 14.45
CA ARG A 172 -45.35 27.45 14.42
C ARG A 172 -45.95 27.64 13.02
N LEU A 173 -45.12 27.61 11.99
CA LEU A 173 -45.58 27.72 10.61
C LEU A 173 -46.50 26.56 10.23
N HIS A 174 -46.22 25.33 10.71
CA HIS A 174 -47.03 24.16 10.40
C HIS A 174 -48.43 24.24 11.04
N ASP A 175 -48.54 24.77 12.26
CA ASP A 175 -49.82 24.96 12.94
C ASP A 175 -50.72 25.96 12.17
N GLY A 176 -50.13 27.05 11.68
CA GLY A 176 -50.87 28.09 10.94
C GLY A 176 -51.15 27.77 9.46
N ALA A 177 -50.17 27.22 8.74
CA ALA A 177 -50.21 27.12 7.27
C ALA A 177 -51.30 26.18 6.74
N GLY A 178 -51.77 25.20 7.53
CA GLY A 178 -52.74 24.21 7.07
C GLY A 178 -52.25 23.53 5.78
N LEU A 179 -53.08 23.51 4.73
CA LEU A 179 -52.74 22.91 3.43
C LEU A 179 -51.80 23.77 2.57
N LEU A 180 -51.56 25.03 2.94
CA LEU A 180 -50.57 25.87 2.27
C LEU A 180 -49.12 25.39 2.50
N ARG A 181 -48.90 24.42 3.40
CA ARG A 181 -47.61 23.71 3.57
C ARG A 181 -47.20 22.88 2.35
N HIS A 182 -48.14 22.54 1.47
CA HIS A 182 -47.85 21.87 0.20
C HIS A 182 -47.36 22.88 -0.82
N ARG A 183 -46.40 22.57 -1.69
CA ARG A 183 -45.88 23.55 -2.66
C ARG A 183 -47.00 24.09 -3.58
N PRO A 184 -47.02 25.39 -3.89
CA PRO A 184 -48.02 25.99 -4.78
C PRO A 184 -48.14 25.28 -6.14
N ALA A 185 -47.03 24.80 -6.73
CA ALA A 185 -47.05 24.05 -7.98
C ALA A 185 -47.80 22.71 -7.87
N ALA A 186 -47.67 22.01 -6.74
CA ALA A 186 -48.41 20.78 -6.47
C ALA A 186 -49.91 21.05 -6.30
N ARG A 187 -50.26 22.16 -5.63
CA ARG A 187 -51.65 22.61 -5.52
C ARG A 187 -52.24 22.94 -6.89
N ALA A 188 -51.50 23.69 -7.70
CA ALA A 188 -51.89 24.06 -9.06
C ALA A 188 -52.17 22.83 -9.94
N ALA A 189 -51.28 21.84 -9.93
CA ALA A 189 -51.45 20.60 -10.68
C ALA A 189 -52.69 19.83 -10.23
N ALA A 190 -52.92 19.72 -8.91
CA ALA A 190 -54.12 19.09 -8.37
C ALA A 190 -55.40 19.85 -8.74
N HIS A 191 -55.38 21.18 -8.73
CA HIS A 191 -56.55 22.00 -9.11
C HIS A 191 -56.90 21.82 -10.59
N LEU A 192 -55.89 21.83 -11.48
CA LEU A 192 -56.08 21.63 -12.91
C LEU A 192 -56.63 20.23 -13.21
N PHE A 193 -56.00 19.20 -12.64
CA PHE A 193 -56.47 17.83 -12.75
C PHE A 193 -57.91 17.72 -12.27
N TRP A 194 -58.19 18.12 -11.02
CA TRP A 194 -59.50 17.93 -10.41
C TRP A 194 -60.62 18.66 -11.15
N ALA A 195 -60.34 19.84 -11.72
CA ALA A 195 -61.33 20.62 -12.47
C ALA A 195 -61.65 20.05 -13.85
N HIS A 196 -60.65 19.55 -14.58
CA HIS A 196 -60.78 19.30 -16.02
C HIS A 196 -60.75 17.83 -16.44
N GLU A 197 -60.13 16.94 -15.66
CA GLU A 197 -59.89 15.56 -16.10
C GLU A 197 -60.90 14.52 -15.60
N PRO A 198 -61.23 14.42 -14.29
CA PRO A 198 -62.09 13.36 -13.80
C PRO A 198 -63.58 13.64 -14.04
N THR A 199 -64.34 12.55 -14.26
CA THR A 199 -65.80 12.61 -14.26
C THR A 199 -66.34 12.83 -12.84
N ASP A 200 -67.59 13.28 -12.73
CA ASP A 200 -68.23 13.48 -11.43
C ASP A 200 -68.30 12.19 -10.61
N GLU A 201 -68.53 11.03 -11.25
CA GLU A 201 -68.50 9.73 -10.57
C GLU A 201 -67.11 9.40 -10.01
N ALA A 202 -66.05 9.70 -10.77
CA ALA A 202 -64.67 9.48 -10.31
C ALA A 202 -64.33 10.37 -9.11
N ARG A 203 -64.74 11.65 -9.15
CA ARG A 203 -64.59 12.58 -8.02
C ARG A 203 -65.30 12.07 -6.77
N GLU A 204 -66.54 11.59 -6.89
CA GLU A 204 -67.28 11.02 -5.76
C GLU A 204 -66.60 9.79 -5.17
N VAL A 205 -66.10 8.88 -6.01
CA VAL A 205 -65.41 7.66 -5.59
C VAL A 205 -64.13 7.99 -4.84
N TRP A 206 -63.27 8.85 -5.39
CA TRP A 206 -62.02 9.22 -4.73
C TRP A 206 -62.25 9.98 -3.43
N THR A 207 -63.20 10.92 -3.41
CA THR A 207 -63.56 11.65 -2.18
C THR A 207 -64.02 10.67 -1.09
N ARG A 208 -64.90 9.72 -1.42
CA ARG A 208 -65.41 8.72 -0.47
C ARG A 208 -64.31 7.81 0.04
N ARG A 209 -63.40 7.37 -0.84
CA ARG A 209 -62.25 6.53 -0.48
C ARG A 209 -61.29 7.30 0.43
N ALA A 210 -60.92 8.53 0.08
CA ALA A 210 -60.04 9.38 0.88
C ALA A 210 -60.60 9.60 2.29
N ALA A 211 -61.87 10.01 2.40
CA ALA A 211 -62.53 10.23 3.69
C ALA A 211 -62.63 8.93 4.53
N SER A 212 -62.89 7.78 3.89
CA SER A 212 -62.93 6.49 4.58
C SER A 212 -61.57 6.07 5.12
N LEU A 213 -60.52 6.20 4.30
CA LEU A 213 -59.15 5.88 4.68
C LEU A 213 -58.62 6.82 5.76
N ALA A 214 -58.97 8.11 5.73
CA ALA A 214 -58.63 9.04 6.80
C ALA A 214 -59.30 8.68 8.13
N ARG A 215 -60.57 8.24 8.11
CA ARG A 215 -61.25 7.71 9.30
C ARG A 215 -60.60 6.42 9.81
N ALA A 216 -60.24 5.51 8.90
CA ALA A 216 -59.52 4.29 9.25
C ALA A 216 -58.17 4.63 9.92
N ARG A 217 -57.41 5.58 9.36
CA ARG A 217 -56.15 6.06 9.95
C ARG A 217 -56.34 6.62 11.36
N LYS A 218 -57.38 7.43 11.57
CA LYS A 218 -57.70 8.00 12.88
C LYS A 218 -58.13 6.95 13.90
N THR A 219 -58.79 5.88 13.45
CA THR A 219 -59.38 4.85 14.32
C THR A 219 -58.38 3.74 14.67
N PHE A 220 -57.59 3.30 13.69
CA PHE A 220 -56.75 2.10 13.78
C PHE A 220 -55.24 2.38 13.65
N GLY A 221 -54.83 3.63 13.41
CA GLY A 221 -53.43 3.99 13.21
C GLY A 221 -52.98 3.88 11.75
N PRO A 222 -51.67 3.71 11.46
CA PRO A 222 -51.12 3.76 10.11
C PRO A 222 -51.89 2.87 9.12
N THR A 223 -52.27 3.44 7.97
CA THR A 223 -53.10 2.77 6.95
C THR A 223 -52.37 2.76 5.60
N PRO A 224 -51.71 1.66 5.21
CA PRO A 224 -50.93 1.57 3.96
C PRO A 224 -51.74 1.88 2.70
N ALA A 225 -53.04 1.59 2.70
CA ALA A 225 -53.95 1.87 1.59
C ALA A 225 -54.09 3.37 1.24
N ILE A 226 -53.66 4.28 2.13
CA ILE A 226 -53.55 5.72 1.80
C ILE A 226 -52.47 5.93 0.74
N ALA A 227 -51.31 5.29 0.88
CA ALA A 227 -50.23 5.40 -0.08
C ALA A 227 -50.62 4.80 -1.44
N GLU A 228 -51.40 3.71 -1.44
CA GLU A 228 -51.95 3.13 -2.67
C GLU A 228 -52.91 4.08 -3.38
N LEU A 229 -53.81 4.74 -2.65
CA LEU A 229 -54.71 5.75 -3.22
C LEU A 229 -53.95 6.98 -3.73
N GLN A 230 -52.93 7.44 -3.01
CA GLN A 230 -52.07 8.54 -3.47
C GLN A 230 -51.29 8.16 -4.73
N ALA A 231 -50.79 6.92 -4.83
CA ALA A 231 -50.14 6.43 -6.05
C ALA A 231 -51.10 6.34 -7.24
N GLU A 232 -52.33 5.89 -7.00
CA GLU A 232 -53.40 5.89 -8.02
C GLU A 232 -53.71 7.31 -8.52
N LEU A 233 -53.90 8.27 -7.60
CA LEU A 233 -54.11 9.67 -7.93
C LEU A 233 -52.91 10.29 -8.67
N ALA A 234 -51.68 9.99 -8.24
CA ALA A 234 -50.47 10.47 -8.92
C ALA A 234 -50.37 9.91 -10.34
N GLY A 235 -50.72 8.64 -10.54
CA GLY A 235 -50.78 8.02 -11.86
C GLY A 235 -51.82 8.68 -12.79
N ALA A 236 -52.93 9.16 -12.22
CA ALA A 236 -53.95 9.90 -12.97
C ALA A 236 -53.53 11.35 -13.28
N ILE A 237 -52.92 12.06 -12.33
CA ILE A 237 -52.48 13.45 -12.50
C ILE A 237 -51.33 13.55 -13.52
N GLY A 238 -50.33 12.65 -13.44
CA GLY A 238 -49.17 12.66 -14.31
C GLY A 238 -48.24 13.89 -14.15
N GLY A 239 -47.10 13.86 -14.84
CA GLY A 239 -46.10 14.94 -14.80
C GLY A 239 -45.20 14.94 -13.55
N GLU A 240 -44.32 15.96 -13.47
CA GLU A 240 -43.28 16.05 -12.43
C GLU A 240 -43.86 16.27 -11.02
N GLU A 241 -44.99 16.98 -10.91
CA GLU A 241 -45.63 17.30 -9.62
C GLU A 241 -46.63 16.23 -9.14
N ALA A 242 -46.83 15.14 -9.91
CA ALA A 242 -47.89 14.15 -9.69
C ALA A 242 -47.98 13.64 -8.24
N VAL A 243 -46.85 13.23 -7.66
CA VAL A 243 -46.80 12.66 -6.31
C VAL A 243 -47.18 13.71 -5.26
N SER A 244 -46.58 14.90 -5.35
CA SER A 244 -46.86 16.00 -4.41
C SER A 244 -48.30 16.51 -4.55
N ALA A 245 -48.82 16.56 -5.78
CA ALA A 245 -50.18 16.96 -6.10
C ALA A 245 -51.20 15.95 -5.56
N ALA A 246 -50.91 14.64 -5.66
CA ALA A 246 -51.75 13.58 -5.10
C ALA A 246 -51.78 13.60 -3.57
N GLU A 247 -50.63 13.85 -2.93
CA GLU A 247 -50.55 14.02 -1.47
C GLU A 247 -51.39 15.22 -1.00
N TYR A 248 -51.23 16.37 -1.67
CA TYR A 248 -52.04 17.55 -1.41
C TYR A 248 -53.53 17.29 -1.65
N LEU A 249 -53.90 16.68 -2.78
CA LEU A 249 -55.29 16.40 -3.12
C LEU A 249 -55.93 15.45 -2.10
N PHE A 250 -55.21 14.41 -1.67
CA PHE A 250 -55.69 13.53 -0.61
C PHE A 250 -55.96 14.31 0.69
N ASP A 251 -55.03 15.19 1.09
CA ASP A 251 -55.20 16.01 2.29
C ASP A 251 -56.36 17.02 2.16
N GLU A 252 -56.53 17.66 0.99
CA GLU A 252 -57.63 18.58 0.71
C GLU A 252 -59.00 17.87 0.78
N LEU A 253 -59.11 16.66 0.24
CA LEU A 253 -60.36 15.88 0.25
C LEU A 253 -60.81 15.42 1.65
N ILE A 254 -59.93 15.49 2.66
CA ILE A 254 -60.22 15.02 4.03
C ILE A 254 -60.22 16.14 5.07
N CYS A 255 -59.76 17.33 4.69
CA CYS A 255 -59.76 18.53 5.52
C CYS A 255 -60.98 19.42 5.20
N GLY A 256 -61.29 20.38 6.07
CA GLY A 256 -62.33 21.39 5.81
C GLY A 256 -61.73 22.80 5.80
N PRO A 257 -62.40 23.82 5.24
CA PRO A 257 -63.76 23.86 4.65
C PRO A 257 -63.87 23.28 3.23
N ASP A 258 -65.11 23.09 2.73
CA ASP A 258 -65.36 22.61 1.37
C ASP A 258 -64.76 23.55 0.31
N GLY A 259 -63.90 23.01 -0.55
CA GLY A 259 -63.25 23.73 -1.64
C GLY A 259 -61.75 23.48 -1.66
N PHE A 260 -61.04 24.30 -2.41
CA PHE A 260 -59.58 24.26 -2.53
C PHE A 260 -58.96 25.50 -1.91
N VAL A 261 -57.92 25.32 -1.09
CA VAL A 261 -57.20 26.45 -0.49
C VAL A 261 -56.56 27.33 -1.57
N LEU A 262 -56.60 28.64 -1.35
CA LEU A 262 -55.86 29.63 -2.12
C LEU A 262 -55.16 30.58 -1.15
N SER A 263 -53.88 30.88 -1.38
CA SER A 263 -53.17 31.84 -0.54
C SER A 263 -53.74 33.25 -0.73
N ALA A 264 -53.80 34.03 0.35
CA ALA A 264 -54.21 35.44 0.29
C ALA A 264 -53.33 36.27 -0.67
N GLY A 265 -52.04 35.93 -0.79
CA GLY A 265 -51.11 36.54 -1.74
C GLY A 265 -51.50 36.26 -3.20
N THR A 266 -51.82 35.00 -3.53
CA THR A 266 -52.26 34.59 -4.87
C THR A 266 -53.60 35.25 -5.23
N ARG A 267 -54.53 35.34 -4.28
CA ARG A 267 -55.80 36.05 -4.49
C ARG A 267 -55.57 37.54 -4.76
N THR A 268 -54.76 38.19 -3.93
CA THR A 268 -54.42 39.62 -4.09
C THR A 268 -53.75 39.89 -5.44
N LEU A 269 -52.88 38.98 -5.89
CA LEU A 269 -52.24 39.05 -7.20
C LEU A 269 -53.28 39.04 -8.32
N LEU A 270 -54.21 38.09 -8.30
CA LEU A 270 -55.27 37.95 -9.32
C LEU A 270 -56.23 39.14 -9.31
N ASP A 271 -56.66 39.60 -8.13
CA ASP A 271 -57.56 40.75 -8.00
C ASP A 271 -56.90 42.04 -8.53
N THR A 272 -55.61 42.21 -8.31
CA THR A 272 -54.86 43.38 -8.79
C THR A 272 -54.56 43.28 -10.28
N PHE A 273 -54.25 42.08 -10.77
CA PHE A 273 -54.12 41.79 -12.20
C PHE A 273 -55.42 42.11 -12.96
N ARG A 274 -56.56 41.57 -12.53
CA ARG A 274 -57.88 41.81 -13.17
C ARG A 274 -58.27 43.28 -13.15
N ARG A 275 -57.97 44.01 -12.07
CA ARG A 275 -58.15 45.48 -12.02
C ARG A 275 -57.27 46.24 -12.99
N THR A 276 -56.08 45.74 -13.29
CA THR A 276 -55.09 46.41 -14.15
C THR A 276 -55.34 46.15 -15.64
N VAL A 277 -55.73 44.92 -16.01
CA VAL A 277 -55.92 44.52 -17.42
C VAL A 277 -57.25 45.04 -18.01
N GLY A 278 -58.30 45.15 -17.19
CA GLY A 278 -59.66 45.45 -17.68
C GLY A 278 -60.34 44.24 -18.34
N THR A 279 -61.66 44.18 -18.29
CA THR A 279 -62.46 42.95 -18.46
C THR A 279 -63.00 42.69 -19.89
N SER A 280 -62.42 43.23 -20.96
CA SER A 280 -62.94 42.97 -22.32
C SER A 280 -61.99 42.14 -23.18
N ALA A 281 -60.79 42.63 -23.49
CA ALA A 281 -59.91 41.95 -24.45
C ALA A 281 -59.35 40.61 -23.92
N TYR A 282 -58.93 40.58 -22.65
CA TYR A 282 -58.37 39.37 -22.03
C TYR A 282 -59.42 38.26 -21.86
N ASP A 283 -60.62 38.60 -21.39
CA ASP A 283 -61.71 37.64 -21.19
C ASP A 283 -62.26 37.12 -22.53
N GLU A 284 -62.35 37.98 -23.56
CA GLU A 284 -62.70 37.59 -24.93
C GLU A 284 -61.67 36.60 -25.51
N ASP A 285 -60.38 36.92 -25.41
CA ASP A 285 -59.31 36.05 -25.91
C ASP A 285 -59.27 34.69 -25.19
N LEU A 286 -59.47 34.68 -23.86
CA LEU A 286 -59.48 33.45 -23.07
C LEU A 286 -60.72 32.57 -23.36
N THR A 287 -61.88 33.20 -23.62
CA THR A 287 -63.12 32.49 -23.95
C THR A 287 -63.12 31.96 -25.39
N ALA A 288 -62.38 32.60 -26.30
CA ALA A 288 -62.26 32.18 -27.70
C ALA A 288 -61.39 30.91 -27.90
N LEU A 289 -60.69 30.46 -26.87
CA LEU A 289 -59.83 29.27 -26.91
C LEU A 289 -60.55 28.07 -26.29
N ASP A 290 -60.74 26.99 -27.08
CA ASP A 290 -61.37 25.75 -26.61
C ASP A 290 -60.38 24.79 -25.90
N ASP A 291 -59.09 24.85 -26.26
CA ASP A 291 -58.07 23.94 -25.73
C ASP A 291 -57.45 24.44 -24.42
N LEU A 292 -57.40 23.56 -23.40
CA LEU A 292 -56.85 23.90 -22.08
C LEU A 292 -55.36 24.26 -22.15
N THR A 293 -54.59 23.63 -23.04
CA THR A 293 -53.15 23.92 -23.18
C THR A 293 -52.96 25.34 -23.72
N ALA A 294 -53.70 25.72 -24.76
CA ALA A 294 -53.68 27.07 -25.33
C ALA A 294 -54.15 28.12 -24.30
N ARG A 295 -55.23 27.85 -23.56
CA ARG A 295 -55.71 28.72 -22.48
C ARG A 295 -54.65 28.90 -21.39
N ARG A 296 -53.97 27.83 -20.99
CA ARG A 296 -52.89 27.88 -20.00
C ARG A 296 -51.73 28.74 -20.47
N GLN A 297 -51.26 28.54 -21.69
CA GLN A 297 -50.17 29.35 -22.26
C GLN A 297 -50.52 30.84 -22.28
N LEU A 298 -51.76 31.18 -22.62
CA LEU A 298 -52.24 32.56 -22.60
C LEU A 298 -52.23 33.13 -21.18
N VAL A 299 -52.89 32.47 -20.22
CA VAL A 299 -52.96 32.94 -18.82
C VAL A 299 -51.56 33.10 -18.22
N GLU A 300 -50.68 32.12 -18.43
CA GLU A 300 -49.30 32.15 -17.95
C GLU A 300 -48.51 33.32 -18.56
N ALA A 301 -48.65 33.59 -19.86
CA ALA A 301 -47.98 34.71 -20.52
C ALA A 301 -48.46 36.08 -19.98
N TRP A 302 -49.76 36.24 -19.78
CA TRP A 302 -50.33 37.49 -19.24
C TRP A 302 -49.91 37.72 -17.78
N LEU A 303 -50.02 36.70 -16.91
CA LEU A 303 -49.63 36.81 -15.50
C LEU A 303 -48.11 36.97 -15.34
N SER A 304 -47.30 36.28 -16.14
CA SER A 304 -45.83 36.47 -16.13
C SER A 304 -45.45 37.88 -16.55
N SER A 305 -46.06 38.40 -17.62
CA SER A 305 -45.79 39.77 -18.10
C SER A 305 -46.20 40.81 -17.05
N TYR A 306 -47.33 40.61 -16.39
CA TYR A 306 -47.81 41.48 -15.32
C TYR A 306 -46.89 41.47 -14.09
N THR A 307 -46.48 40.29 -13.62
CA THR A 307 -45.59 40.16 -12.44
C THR A 307 -44.21 40.77 -12.69
N VAL A 308 -43.67 40.63 -13.91
CA VAL A 308 -42.43 41.29 -14.34
C VAL A 308 -42.60 42.81 -14.40
N ALA A 309 -43.68 43.31 -14.99
CA ALA A 309 -43.93 44.75 -15.13
C ALA A 309 -44.17 45.45 -13.78
N THR A 310 -44.79 44.76 -12.82
CA THR A 310 -45.11 45.30 -11.48
C THR A 310 -44.03 45.04 -10.44
N GLY A 311 -43.05 44.18 -10.73
CA GLY A 311 -42.00 43.82 -9.79
C GLY A 311 -42.51 43.08 -8.56
N SER A 312 -43.60 42.30 -8.69
CA SER A 312 -44.32 41.69 -7.57
C SER A 312 -43.55 40.61 -6.81
N GLY A 313 -42.37 40.20 -7.28
CA GLY A 313 -41.51 39.20 -6.61
C GLY A 313 -42.14 37.80 -6.52
N THR A 314 -43.13 37.51 -7.38
CA THR A 314 -43.89 36.25 -7.38
C THR A 314 -43.00 35.07 -7.78
N THR A 315 -43.02 33.99 -6.99
CA THR A 315 -42.26 32.78 -7.32
C THR A 315 -42.93 32.01 -8.47
N ALA A 316 -42.19 31.16 -9.18
CA ALA A 316 -42.76 30.32 -10.24
C ALA A 316 -43.91 29.42 -9.74
N GLY A 317 -43.80 28.91 -8.50
CA GLY A 317 -44.88 28.14 -7.89
C GLY A 317 -46.12 28.98 -7.62
N ASP A 318 -45.96 30.16 -7.01
CA ASP A 318 -47.09 31.05 -6.71
C ASP A 318 -47.78 31.53 -8.00
N LEU A 319 -47.01 31.74 -9.08
CA LEU A 319 -47.53 32.01 -10.42
C LEU A 319 -48.32 30.81 -10.97
N ALA A 320 -47.81 29.59 -10.86
CA ALA A 320 -48.51 28.38 -11.30
C ALA A 320 -49.86 28.22 -10.58
N GLU A 321 -49.91 28.51 -9.27
CA GLU A 321 -51.16 28.52 -8.51
C GLU A 321 -52.13 29.61 -9.00
N ALA A 322 -51.64 30.82 -9.31
CA ALA A 322 -52.46 31.87 -9.89
C ALA A 322 -53.04 31.48 -11.26
N VAL A 323 -52.23 30.85 -12.12
CA VAL A 323 -52.66 30.32 -13.43
C VAL A 323 -53.74 29.25 -13.25
N ALA A 324 -53.54 28.29 -12.35
CA ALA A 324 -54.53 27.26 -12.07
C ALA A 324 -55.82 27.84 -11.46
N ALA A 325 -55.72 28.89 -10.65
CA ALA A 325 -56.87 29.58 -10.10
C ALA A 325 -57.72 30.24 -11.19
N GLU A 326 -57.08 30.90 -12.15
CA GLU A 326 -57.74 31.58 -13.27
C GLU A 326 -58.36 30.59 -14.28
N LEU A 327 -57.74 29.43 -14.50
CA LEU A 327 -58.23 28.38 -15.40
C LEU A 327 -59.32 27.50 -14.80
N CYS A 328 -59.51 27.53 -13.48
CA CYS A 328 -60.49 26.72 -12.77
C CYS A 328 -61.45 27.62 -11.95
N PRO A 329 -62.29 28.44 -12.62
CA PRO A 329 -63.21 29.38 -11.95
C PRO A 329 -64.37 28.67 -11.24
N ASP A 330 -64.77 27.49 -11.70
CA ASP A 330 -65.89 26.72 -11.14
C ASP A 330 -65.51 25.93 -9.87
N LEU A 331 -64.22 25.80 -9.57
CA LEU A 331 -63.78 25.19 -8.32
C LEU A 331 -64.11 26.12 -7.14
N ARG A 332 -64.83 25.58 -6.15
CA ARG A 332 -65.04 26.27 -4.88
C ARG A 332 -63.68 26.50 -4.20
N ARG A 333 -63.44 27.71 -3.72
CA ARG A 333 -62.18 28.10 -3.07
C ARG A 333 -62.42 28.78 -1.73
N TYR A 334 -61.51 28.58 -0.80
CA TYR A 334 -61.43 29.35 0.44
C TYR A 334 -60.05 29.99 0.56
N GLU A 335 -59.99 31.09 1.28
CA GLU A 335 -58.74 31.83 1.51
C GLU A 335 -58.07 31.36 2.78
N SER A 336 -56.74 31.37 2.77
CA SER A 336 -55.95 31.36 4.00
C SER A 336 -54.89 32.48 3.93
N ASP A 337 -54.86 33.30 4.97
CA ASP A 337 -53.90 34.39 5.20
C ASP A 337 -52.75 33.96 6.12
N ALA A 338 -52.62 32.66 6.38
CA ALA A 338 -51.60 32.11 7.25
C ALA A 338 -50.18 32.46 6.76
N PRO A 339 -49.28 32.95 7.64
CA PRO A 339 -47.91 33.24 7.26
C PRO A 339 -47.19 31.95 6.89
N LEU A 340 -46.59 31.91 5.69
CA LEU A 340 -45.83 30.76 5.20
C LEU A 340 -44.33 30.90 5.44
N SER A 341 -43.87 32.08 5.85
CA SER A 341 -42.46 32.38 6.03
C SER A 341 -42.19 32.98 7.41
N GLU A 342 -41.05 32.61 7.99
CA GLU A 342 -40.54 33.16 9.24
C GLU A 342 -39.02 33.37 9.12
N THR A 343 -38.49 34.45 9.69
CA THR A 343 -37.04 34.66 9.78
C THR A 343 -36.54 34.13 11.13
N VAL A 344 -35.72 33.09 11.09
CA VAL A 344 -35.06 32.52 12.25
C VAL A 344 -33.77 33.27 12.49
N GLU A 345 -33.67 33.94 13.63
CA GLU A 345 -32.50 34.72 14.04
C GLU A 345 -31.62 33.98 15.05
N GLY A 346 -30.41 34.49 15.29
CA GLY A 346 -29.52 33.97 16.33
C GLY A 346 -28.80 32.68 15.96
N LEU A 347 -28.74 32.34 14.67
CA LEU A 347 -28.04 31.15 14.18
C LEU A 347 -26.53 31.27 14.39
N LEU A 348 -25.88 30.13 14.67
CA LEU A 348 -24.47 30.00 15.01
C LEU A 348 -23.64 29.41 13.87
N GLY A 349 -24.26 28.61 13.01
CA GLY A 349 -23.58 27.95 11.90
C GLY A 349 -23.17 28.86 10.77
N THR A 350 -22.31 28.33 9.91
CA THR A 350 -21.84 28.99 8.69
C THR A 350 -22.35 28.22 7.48
N HIS A 351 -23.17 28.87 6.65
CA HIS A 351 -23.74 28.27 5.45
C HIS A 351 -24.09 29.38 4.43
N PRO A 352 -24.01 29.14 3.10
CA PRO A 352 -24.34 30.15 2.08
C PRO A 352 -25.73 30.78 2.21
N ARG A 353 -26.69 30.06 2.81
CA ARG A 353 -28.05 30.55 3.04
C ARG A 353 -28.24 31.36 4.32
N ILE A 354 -27.27 31.35 5.22
CA ILE A 354 -27.32 32.15 6.45
C ILE A 354 -26.72 33.53 6.16
N THR A 355 -27.52 34.58 6.33
CA THR A 355 -27.08 35.97 6.15
C THR A 355 -27.28 36.71 7.46
N GLY A 356 -26.22 37.29 8.03
CA GLY A 356 -26.33 38.07 9.27
C GLY A 356 -26.82 37.28 10.48
N ARG A 357 -26.51 35.98 10.57
CA ARG A 357 -27.01 35.04 11.61
C ARG A 357 -28.53 34.83 11.57
N ALA A 358 -29.13 35.08 10.41
CA ALA A 358 -30.54 34.86 10.17
C ALA A 358 -30.74 33.97 8.93
N LEU A 359 -31.85 33.23 8.95
CA LEU A 359 -32.32 32.40 7.85
C LEU A 359 -33.83 32.59 7.71
N THR A 360 -34.27 33.06 6.54
CA THR A 360 -35.70 33.07 6.22
C THR A 360 -36.11 31.69 5.74
N VAL A 361 -36.99 31.03 6.49
CA VAL A 361 -37.57 29.75 6.14
C VAL A 361 -38.97 29.96 5.59
N ARG A 362 -39.31 29.25 4.51
CA ARG A 362 -40.66 29.17 3.98
C ARG A 362 -41.10 27.71 4.05
N ILE A 363 -42.21 27.42 4.73
CA ILE A 363 -42.54 26.05 5.15
C ILE A 363 -42.71 25.08 3.96
N ASP A 364 -43.44 25.49 2.93
CA ASP A 364 -43.70 24.69 1.74
C ASP A 364 -42.43 24.42 0.92
N GLU A 365 -41.55 25.43 0.85
CA GLU A 365 -40.27 25.34 0.14
C GLU A 365 -39.27 24.46 0.90
N LEU A 366 -39.09 24.70 2.21
CA LEU A 366 -38.10 24.01 3.02
C LEU A 366 -38.43 22.53 3.13
N LEU A 367 -39.69 22.17 3.39
CA LEU A 367 -40.08 20.76 3.52
C LEU A 367 -39.90 19.99 2.22
N ALA A 368 -40.26 20.58 1.07
CA ALA A 368 -40.04 19.96 -0.22
C ALA A 368 -38.55 19.78 -0.52
N ARG A 369 -37.75 20.86 -0.43
CA ARG A 369 -36.31 20.81 -0.71
C ARG A 369 -35.60 19.80 0.18
N THR A 370 -35.87 19.82 1.49
CA THR A 370 -35.20 18.92 2.44
C THR A 370 -35.67 17.47 2.30
N ARG A 371 -36.90 17.22 1.85
CA ARG A 371 -37.38 15.89 1.48
C ARG A 371 -36.66 15.36 0.24
N ASP A 372 -36.60 16.15 -0.84
CA ASP A 372 -35.89 15.75 -2.06
C ASP A 372 -34.43 15.43 -1.78
N PHE A 373 -33.78 16.29 -0.99
CA PHE A 373 -32.43 16.09 -0.50
C PHE A 373 -32.27 14.80 0.31
N ARG A 374 -33.19 14.53 1.25
CA ARG A 374 -33.15 13.33 2.09
C ARG A 374 -33.38 12.04 1.29
N VAL A 375 -34.26 12.09 0.28
CA VAL A 375 -34.65 10.92 -0.51
C VAL A 375 -33.65 10.62 -1.64
N HIS A 376 -33.05 11.65 -2.24
CA HIS A 376 -32.21 11.50 -3.42
C HIS A 376 -30.74 11.83 -3.14
N ASP A 377 -30.44 13.01 -2.60
CA ASP A 377 -29.07 13.48 -2.43
C ASP A 377 -28.30 12.76 -1.32
N VAL A 378 -28.92 12.51 -0.17
CA VAL A 378 -28.28 11.79 0.95
C VAL A 378 -27.91 10.35 0.53
N PRO A 379 -28.82 9.53 -0.05
CA PRO A 379 -28.46 8.20 -0.52
C PRO A 379 -27.49 8.24 -1.70
N GLY A 380 -27.63 9.20 -2.61
CA GLY A 380 -26.73 9.40 -3.75
C GLY A 380 -25.28 9.69 -3.31
N HIS A 381 -25.09 10.59 -2.33
CA HIS A 381 -23.79 10.86 -1.73
C HIS A 381 -23.21 9.64 -1.02
N ARG A 382 -24.01 8.92 -0.23
CA ARG A 382 -23.58 7.68 0.43
C ARG A 382 -23.18 6.60 -0.60
N ALA A 383 -23.91 6.48 -1.71
CA ALA A 383 -23.55 5.57 -2.81
C ALA A 383 -22.24 5.97 -3.48
N TYR A 384 -22.04 7.27 -3.72
CA TYR A 384 -20.77 7.83 -4.20
C TYR A 384 -19.59 7.48 -3.27
N GLN A 385 -19.72 7.70 -1.95
CA GLN A 385 -18.66 7.39 -0.98
C GLN A 385 -18.29 5.90 -0.97
N ARG A 386 -19.29 5.01 -1.05
CA ARG A 386 -19.06 3.56 -1.17
C ARG A 386 -18.35 3.22 -2.47
N ARG A 387 -18.77 3.77 -3.62
CA ARG A 387 -18.13 3.53 -4.92
C ARG A 387 -16.70 4.03 -4.93
N ARG A 388 -16.46 5.23 -4.40
CA ARG A 388 -15.12 5.83 -4.26
C ARG A 388 -14.18 4.91 -3.47
N THR A 389 -14.64 4.41 -2.33
CA THR A 389 -13.86 3.50 -1.47
C THR A 389 -13.58 2.17 -2.18
N ALA A 390 -14.59 1.59 -2.83
CA ALA A 390 -14.44 0.34 -3.57
C ALA A 390 -13.43 0.47 -4.73
N LEU A 391 -13.45 1.58 -5.46
CA LEU A 391 -12.51 1.83 -6.56
C LEU A 391 -11.07 1.98 -6.08
N VAL A 392 -10.83 2.72 -4.99
CA VAL A 392 -9.49 2.83 -4.40
C VAL A 392 -8.99 1.47 -3.92
N ALA A 393 -9.85 0.67 -3.28
CA ALA A 393 -9.49 -0.67 -2.82
C ALA A 393 -9.17 -1.63 -3.99
N ALA A 394 -9.97 -1.60 -5.05
CA ALA A 394 -9.75 -2.39 -6.25
C ALA A 394 -8.42 -2.01 -6.93
N GLU A 395 -8.15 -0.72 -7.09
CA GLU A 395 -6.91 -0.24 -7.70
C GLU A 395 -5.69 -0.57 -6.84
N ARG A 396 -5.78 -0.40 -5.51
CA ARG A 396 -4.72 -0.81 -4.56
C ARG A 396 -4.36 -2.29 -4.73
N SER A 397 -5.38 -3.13 -4.89
CA SER A 397 -5.21 -4.58 -5.05
C SER A 397 -4.61 -4.92 -6.41
N ARG A 398 -5.08 -4.27 -7.48
CA ARG A 398 -4.58 -4.44 -8.85
C ARG A 398 -3.09 -4.13 -9.00
N ILE A 399 -2.62 -3.05 -8.37
CA ILE A 399 -1.20 -2.67 -8.43
C ILE A 399 -0.34 -3.39 -7.38
N HIS A 400 -0.95 -4.22 -6.52
CA HIS A 400 -0.29 -4.88 -5.39
C HIS A 400 0.48 -3.90 -4.48
N LEU A 401 -0.12 -2.77 -4.12
CA LEU A 401 0.58 -1.65 -3.45
C LEU A 401 1.33 -2.08 -2.18
N ASP A 402 0.77 -3.02 -1.42
CA ASP A 402 1.35 -3.55 -0.18
C ASP A 402 2.68 -4.28 -0.38
N SER A 403 2.98 -4.72 -1.60
CA SER A 403 4.25 -5.35 -1.96
C SER A 403 5.40 -4.36 -2.12
N TYR A 404 5.10 -3.07 -2.32
CA TYR A 404 6.10 -2.02 -2.54
C TYR A 404 6.53 -1.29 -1.27
N ARG A 405 5.97 -1.69 -0.12
CA ARG A 405 6.39 -1.20 1.19
C ARG A 405 7.62 -2.00 1.64
N PRO A 406 8.77 -1.34 1.91
CA PRO A 406 9.92 -2.00 2.50
C PRO A 406 9.53 -2.74 3.79
N ARG A 407 10.07 -3.95 3.99
CA ARG A 407 9.86 -4.74 5.22
C ARG A 407 11.21 -5.23 5.71
N VAL A 408 11.84 -4.47 6.61
CA VAL A 408 13.10 -4.88 7.21
C VAL A 408 12.85 -6.11 8.08
N MET A 409 13.54 -7.21 7.80
CA MET A 409 13.42 -8.44 8.59
C MET A 409 13.85 -8.20 10.03
N SER A 410 13.14 -8.80 10.98
CA SER A 410 13.48 -8.75 12.41
C SER A 410 14.79 -9.46 12.76
N SER A 411 15.42 -10.17 11.81
CA SER A 411 16.76 -10.75 11.96
C SER A 411 17.88 -9.84 11.46
N PHE A 412 17.57 -8.75 10.75
CA PHE A 412 18.59 -7.84 10.27
C PHE A 412 19.22 -7.06 11.42
N VAL A 413 20.54 -7.11 11.53
CA VAL A 413 21.31 -6.36 12.52
C VAL A 413 22.22 -5.39 11.77
N ARG A 414 21.94 -4.09 11.91
CA ARG A 414 22.89 -3.06 11.50
C ARG A 414 24.17 -3.26 12.31
N ASN A 415 25.27 -3.54 11.63
CA ASN A 415 26.52 -4.00 12.22
C ASN A 415 27.66 -3.04 11.85
N ARG A 416 28.86 -3.25 12.40
CA ARG A 416 29.98 -2.35 12.18
C ARG A 416 30.39 -2.27 10.70
N LEU A 417 30.36 -3.41 10.00
CA LEU A 417 30.67 -3.48 8.57
C LEU A 417 29.68 -2.64 7.73
N ILE A 418 28.40 -2.71 8.05
CA ILE A 418 27.36 -1.92 7.38
C ILE A 418 27.63 -0.43 7.59
N ASP A 419 27.91 -0.01 8.82
CA ASP A 419 28.09 1.42 9.15
C ASP A 419 29.39 2.00 8.56
N GLU A 420 30.49 1.26 8.61
CA GLU A 420 31.81 1.76 8.17
C GLU A 420 32.08 1.57 6.67
N VAL A 421 31.46 0.58 6.03
CA VAL A 421 31.80 0.18 4.65
C VAL A 421 30.58 0.29 3.74
N TYR A 422 29.49 -0.44 4.03
CA TYR A 422 28.40 -0.55 3.06
C TYR A 422 27.54 0.70 2.92
N LEU A 423 27.15 1.36 4.03
CA LEU A 423 26.34 2.59 3.97
C LEU A 423 27.10 3.75 3.30
N PRO A 424 28.41 3.97 3.53
CA PRO A 424 29.17 4.94 2.76
C PRO A 424 29.19 4.68 1.25
N LEU A 425 29.42 3.42 0.83
CA LEU A 425 29.45 3.04 -0.59
C LEU A 425 28.11 3.25 -1.28
N ILE A 426 27.02 2.78 -0.64
CA ILE A 426 25.66 2.98 -1.14
C ILE A 426 25.32 4.48 -1.13
N GLY A 427 25.73 5.21 -0.09
CA GLY A 427 25.52 6.65 0.03
C GLY A 427 26.18 7.44 -1.10
N ASP A 428 27.41 7.11 -1.49
CA ASP A 428 28.10 7.76 -2.61
C ASP A 428 27.35 7.57 -3.94
N ASN A 429 26.82 6.38 -4.21
CA ASN A 429 26.03 6.13 -5.42
C ASN A 429 24.63 6.77 -5.35
N LEU A 430 23.91 6.61 -4.23
CA LEU A 430 22.58 7.19 -4.06
C LEU A 430 22.63 8.72 -4.09
N ALA A 431 23.72 9.35 -3.68
CA ALA A 431 23.93 10.78 -3.83
C ALA A 431 23.89 11.22 -5.30
N LYS A 432 24.41 10.40 -6.23
CA LYS A 432 24.31 10.64 -7.68
C LYS A 432 22.89 10.39 -8.19
N GLN A 433 22.20 9.35 -7.71
CA GLN A 433 20.88 8.97 -8.23
C GLN A 433 19.73 9.82 -7.70
N LEU A 434 19.71 10.08 -6.39
CA LEU A 434 18.60 10.74 -5.68
C LEU A 434 18.85 12.23 -5.40
N GLY A 435 20.11 12.65 -5.45
CA GLY A 435 20.56 13.94 -4.95
C GLY A 435 20.70 13.99 -3.42
N THR A 436 21.40 15.01 -2.92
CA THR A 436 21.68 15.24 -1.50
C THR A 436 21.03 16.51 -0.98
N THR A 437 20.91 16.64 0.34
CA THR A 437 20.46 17.85 1.04
C THR A 437 21.64 18.65 1.61
N GLY A 438 21.56 19.99 1.55
CA GLY A 438 22.60 20.93 2.03
C GLY A 438 23.48 21.55 0.92
N ASP A 439 24.54 22.25 1.32
CA ASP A 439 25.43 23.04 0.41
C ASP A 439 26.22 22.20 -0.61
N ALA A 440 26.31 20.89 -0.40
CA ALA A 440 26.92 19.93 -1.34
C ALA A 440 25.92 19.38 -2.37
N LYS A 441 25.03 20.25 -2.88
CA LYS A 441 23.97 19.88 -3.83
C LYS A 441 24.56 19.67 -5.22
N ARG A 442 24.87 18.42 -5.55
CA ARG A 442 25.26 18.02 -6.91
C ARG A 442 24.08 18.15 -7.87
N THR A 443 24.29 18.80 -9.01
CA THR A 443 23.27 18.97 -10.07
C THR A 443 23.35 17.88 -11.14
N ASP A 444 24.43 17.09 -11.15
CA ASP A 444 24.67 15.94 -12.01
C ASP A 444 23.98 14.68 -11.45
N THR A 445 22.65 14.57 -11.65
CA THR A 445 21.91 13.35 -11.28
C THR A 445 22.09 12.25 -12.33
N GLY A 446 22.59 11.09 -11.91
CA GLY A 446 22.93 9.95 -12.78
C GLY A 446 23.35 8.72 -11.97
N GLY A 447 23.78 7.67 -12.66
CA GLY A 447 24.29 6.45 -12.04
C GLY A 447 23.24 5.37 -11.81
N LEU A 448 23.75 4.15 -11.71
CA LEU A 448 23.04 2.91 -11.40
C LEU A 448 23.95 2.10 -10.49
N LEU A 449 23.40 1.55 -9.40
CA LEU A 449 24.17 0.73 -8.47
C LEU A 449 24.15 -0.72 -8.93
N LEU A 450 25.32 -1.33 -9.10
CA LEU A 450 25.43 -2.77 -9.36
C LEU A 450 26.17 -3.45 -8.21
N LEU A 451 25.44 -4.16 -7.35
CA LEU A 451 25.98 -4.91 -6.22
C LEU A 451 26.25 -6.37 -6.61
N ILE A 452 27.51 -6.74 -6.61
CA ILE A 452 27.96 -8.12 -6.81
C ILE A 452 28.43 -8.65 -5.47
N SER A 453 27.99 -9.83 -5.06
CA SER A 453 28.59 -10.53 -3.92
C SER A 453 28.26 -12.01 -3.97
N PRO A 454 28.97 -12.86 -3.21
CA PRO A 454 28.56 -14.25 -3.04
C PRO A 454 27.15 -14.37 -2.39
N PRO A 455 26.48 -15.52 -2.53
CA PRO A 455 25.18 -15.76 -1.89
C PRO A 455 25.25 -15.60 -0.37
N GLY A 456 24.19 -15.02 0.21
CA GLY A 456 24.05 -14.94 1.68
C GLY A 456 24.76 -13.77 2.38
N TYR A 457 25.26 -12.78 1.63
CA TYR A 457 25.86 -11.54 2.17
C TYR A 457 24.84 -10.42 2.46
N GLY A 458 23.54 -10.69 2.29
CA GLY A 458 22.48 -9.76 2.70
C GLY A 458 22.23 -8.56 1.78
N LYS A 459 22.61 -8.63 0.48
CA LYS A 459 22.40 -7.55 -0.51
C LYS A 459 20.96 -7.02 -0.53
N THR A 460 20.00 -7.92 -0.70
CA THR A 460 18.56 -7.59 -0.77
C THR A 460 18.08 -6.95 0.52
N THR A 461 18.45 -7.52 1.67
CA THR A 461 18.07 -7.01 3.00
C THR A 461 18.67 -5.64 3.28
N LEU A 462 19.90 -5.40 2.84
CA LEU A 462 20.56 -4.10 2.96
C LEU A 462 19.84 -3.03 2.12
N MET A 463 19.47 -3.35 0.89
CA MET A 463 18.73 -2.41 0.04
C MET A 463 17.32 -2.15 0.56
N GLU A 464 16.63 -3.17 1.08
CA GLU A 464 15.36 -3.02 1.80
C GLU A 464 15.49 -2.09 3.00
N TYR A 465 16.53 -2.28 3.83
CA TYR A 465 16.82 -1.42 4.97
C TYR A 465 17.05 0.03 4.55
N VAL A 466 17.84 0.26 3.50
CA VAL A 466 18.10 1.62 2.99
C VAL A 466 16.82 2.27 2.45
N ALA A 467 15.97 1.51 1.73
CA ALA A 467 14.70 2.00 1.22
C ALA A 467 13.73 2.40 2.34
N ASP A 468 13.59 1.55 3.37
CA ASP A 468 12.78 1.81 4.55
C ASP A 468 13.22 3.11 5.25
N ARG A 469 14.53 3.23 5.49
CA ARG A 469 15.11 4.37 6.22
C ARG A 469 14.99 5.69 5.44
N LEU A 470 15.04 5.65 4.11
CA LEU A 470 14.83 6.82 3.25
C LEU A 470 13.35 7.13 2.98
N GLY A 471 12.44 6.22 3.32
CA GLY A 471 11.01 6.32 3.01
C GLY A 471 10.70 6.16 1.53
N LEU A 472 11.51 5.39 0.78
CA LEU A 472 11.32 5.13 -0.65
C LEU A 472 10.30 4.02 -0.88
N VAL A 473 9.55 4.12 -1.97
CA VAL A 473 8.78 3.01 -2.53
C VAL A 473 9.77 1.99 -3.07
N LEU A 474 9.75 0.76 -2.56
CA LEU A 474 10.68 -0.28 -2.98
C LEU A 474 9.99 -1.23 -3.96
N VAL A 475 10.38 -1.18 -5.22
CA VAL A 475 9.90 -2.10 -6.24
C VAL A 475 10.94 -3.20 -6.43
N LYS A 476 10.69 -4.37 -5.84
CA LYS A 476 11.54 -5.55 -5.98
C LYS A 476 11.13 -6.37 -7.20
N VAL A 477 12.12 -6.68 -8.02
CA VAL A 477 11.98 -7.47 -9.24
C VAL A 477 12.88 -8.70 -9.13
N SER A 478 12.31 -9.87 -9.37
CA SER A 478 13.04 -11.15 -9.27
C SER A 478 13.65 -11.54 -10.62
N GLY A 479 14.98 -11.63 -10.67
CA GLY A 479 15.71 -12.11 -11.84
C GLY A 479 15.31 -13.51 -12.30
N PRO A 480 15.22 -14.53 -11.41
CA PRO A 480 14.74 -15.86 -11.76
C PRO A 480 13.32 -15.88 -12.32
N ALA A 481 12.44 -15.01 -11.82
CA ALA A 481 11.06 -14.89 -12.29
C ALA A 481 10.95 -14.25 -13.69
N LEU A 482 11.85 -13.32 -14.03
CA LEU A 482 12.01 -12.79 -15.38
C LEU A 482 12.57 -13.85 -16.34
N GLY A 483 13.64 -14.53 -15.91
CA GLY A 483 14.36 -15.51 -16.73
C GLY A 483 15.16 -14.90 -17.88
N HIS A 484 15.83 -15.77 -18.64
CA HIS A 484 16.73 -15.37 -19.73
C HIS A 484 16.03 -15.07 -21.07
N SER A 485 14.74 -15.37 -21.21
CA SER A 485 13.99 -15.18 -22.46
C SER A 485 13.34 -13.80 -22.59
N VAL A 486 13.21 -13.06 -21.48
CA VAL A 486 12.65 -11.70 -21.49
C VAL A 486 13.70 -10.72 -21.98
N THR A 487 13.42 -9.98 -23.07
CA THR A 487 14.37 -9.02 -23.68
C THR A 487 13.80 -7.60 -23.84
N SER A 488 12.53 -7.40 -23.46
CA SER A 488 11.82 -6.11 -23.56
C SER A 488 11.11 -5.76 -22.25
N LEU A 489 10.68 -4.50 -22.13
CA LEU A 489 9.88 -3.99 -21.02
C LEU A 489 8.36 -3.99 -21.34
N ASP A 490 7.95 -4.74 -22.36
CA ASP A 490 6.53 -4.89 -22.73
C ASP A 490 5.92 -6.12 -22.04
N PRO A 491 4.92 -5.95 -21.15
CA PRO A 491 4.22 -7.07 -20.53
C PRO A 491 3.58 -8.03 -21.52
N ALA A 492 3.16 -7.56 -22.71
CA ALA A 492 2.53 -8.41 -23.73
C ALA A 492 3.52 -9.36 -24.42
N ALA A 493 4.82 -9.02 -24.40
CA ALA A 493 5.90 -9.84 -24.96
C ALA A 493 6.45 -10.87 -23.95
N ALA A 494 5.92 -10.91 -22.72
CA ALA A 494 6.40 -11.80 -21.67
C ALA A 494 6.10 -13.29 -21.98
N PRO A 495 7.02 -14.21 -21.69
CA PRO A 495 6.85 -15.64 -22.01
C PRO A 495 5.83 -16.36 -21.13
N ASN A 496 5.56 -15.84 -19.92
CA ASN A 496 4.63 -16.42 -18.96
C ASN A 496 4.10 -15.35 -17.99
N ALA A 497 3.08 -15.71 -17.20
CA ALA A 497 2.43 -14.79 -16.26
C ALA A 497 3.37 -14.25 -15.17
N THR A 498 4.32 -15.07 -14.72
CA THR A 498 5.32 -14.68 -13.70
C THR A 498 6.25 -13.59 -14.21
N ALA A 499 6.85 -13.79 -15.39
CA ALA A 499 7.69 -12.79 -16.05
C ALA A 499 6.91 -11.52 -16.37
N ARG A 500 5.64 -11.66 -16.82
CA ARG A 500 4.75 -10.53 -17.07
C ARG A 500 4.56 -9.67 -15.83
N GLN A 501 4.30 -10.29 -14.67
CA GLN A 501 4.14 -9.58 -13.41
C GLN A 501 5.40 -8.79 -13.01
N GLU A 502 6.58 -9.37 -13.22
CA GLU A 502 7.86 -8.68 -12.96
C GLU A 502 8.08 -7.49 -13.90
N ILE A 503 7.71 -7.59 -15.17
CA ILE A 503 7.74 -6.46 -16.11
C ILE A 503 6.72 -5.38 -15.72
N GLU A 504 5.52 -5.75 -15.29
CA GLU A 504 4.50 -4.82 -14.78
C GLU A 504 5.00 -4.06 -13.54
N LYS A 505 5.76 -4.71 -12.64
CA LYS A 505 6.43 -4.03 -11.52
C LYS A 505 7.46 -3.00 -12.01
N ILE A 506 8.31 -3.36 -12.98
CA ILE A 506 9.28 -2.41 -13.56
C ILE A 506 8.54 -1.19 -14.11
N ASN A 507 7.50 -1.41 -14.93
CA ASN A 507 6.70 -0.33 -15.51
C ASN A 507 5.98 0.52 -14.45
N PHE A 508 5.51 -0.10 -13.36
CA PHE A 508 4.98 0.63 -12.20
C PHE A 508 6.04 1.53 -11.57
N ALA A 509 7.27 1.03 -11.34
CA ALA A 509 8.35 1.83 -10.78
C ALA A 509 8.64 3.06 -11.66
N LEU A 510 8.75 2.86 -12.98
CA LEU A 510 8.96 3.95 -13.94
C LEU A 510 7.82 4.97 -13.91
N ALA A 511 6.57 4.52 -13.80
CA ALA A 511 5.39 5.38 -13.68
C ALA A 511 5.30 6.11 -12.33
N ALA A 512 5.75 5.49 -11.24
CA ALA A 512 5.88 6.14 -9.93
C ALA A 512 6.93 7.25 -9.99
N GLY A 513 8.08 7.00 -10.63
CA GLY A 513 9.05 7.98 -11.12
C GLY A 513 9.79 8.81 -10.07
N ASN A 514 9.21 9.04 -8.90
CA ASN A 514 9.78 9.82 -7.81
C ASN A 514 9.62 9.05 -6.50
N ASN A 515 10.51 9.31 -5.55
CA ASN A 515 10.60 8.62 -4.26
C ASN A 515 10.55 7.08 -4.39
N THR A 516 11.23 6.52 -5.39
CA THR A 516 11.15 5.09 -5.77
C THR A 516 12.55 4.48 -5.91
N LEU A 517 12.75 3.29 -5.35
CA LEU A 517 13.92 2.43 -5.56
C LEU A 517 13.48 1.19 -6.34
N LEU A 518 13.95 1.08 -7.57
CA LEU A 518 13.80 -0.12 -8.40
C LEU A 518 14.97 -1.07 -8.11
N HIS A 519 14.66 -2.22 -7.52
CA HIS A 519 15.65 -3.23 -7.14
C HIS A 519 15.48 -4.49 -8.00
N LEU A 520 16.43 -4.75 -8.90
CA LEU A 520 16.49 -6.00 -9.67
C LEU A 520 17.42 -6.95 -8.95
N ASP A 521 16.86 -8.02 -8.37
CA ASP A 521 17.61 -9.01 -7.62
C ASP A 521 17.98 -10.20 -8.50
N ASP A 522 19.06 -10.90 -8.14
CA ASP A 522 19.55 -12.08 -8.83
C ASP A 522 19.66 -11.93 -10.36
N ILE A 523 20.25 -10.81 -10.81
CA ILE A 523 20.36 -10.48 -12.25
C ILE A 523 21.08 -11.54 -13.08
N GLN A 524 21.84 -12.45 -12.46
CA GLN A 524 22.50 -13.56 -13.16
C GLN A 524 21.52 -14.51 -13.85
N HIS A 525 20.23 -14.46 -13.53
CA HIS A 525 19.16 -15.23 -14.17
C HIS A 525 18.37 -14.45 -15.23
N THR A 526 18.80 -13.21 -15.54
CA THR A 526 18.14 -12.34 -16.53
C THR A 526 18.86 -12.34 -17.88
N SER A 527 18.20 -11.83 -18.93
CA SER A 527 18.87 -11.66 -20.22
C SER A 527 19.79 -10.41 -20.23
N PRO A 528 20.98 -10.50 -20.85
CA PRO A 528 21.83 -9.34 -21.14
C PRO A 528 21.09 -8.21 -21.86
N GLU A 529 20.18 -8.55 -22.79
CA GLU A 529 19.40 -7.62 -23.61
C GLU A 529 18.42 -6.81 -22.77
N LEU A 530 17.79 -7.42 -21.77
CA LEU A 530 16.92 -6.72 -20.82
C LEU A 530 17.73 -5.74 -19.97
N LEU A 531 18.88 -6.17 -19.43
CA LEU A 531 19.73 -5.31 -18.61
C LEU A 531 20.23 -4.08 -19.38
N GLN A 532 20.49 -4.22 -20.68
CA GLN A 532 20.88 -3.10 -21.55
C GLN A 532 19.81 -1.99 -21.63
N LYS A 533 18.52 -2.30 -21.41
CA LYS A 533 17.45 -1.28 -21.41
C LYS A 533 17.60 -0.24 -20.29
N PHE A 534 18.35 -0.55 -19.24
CA PHE A 534 18.59 0.34 -18.10
C PHE A 534 19.82 1.23 -18.26
N ILE A 535 20.67 1.00 -19.27
CA ILE A 535 21.88 1.80 -19.54
C ILE A 535 21.61 3.31 -19.58
N PRO A 536 20.50 3.80 -20.20
CA PRO A 536 20.20 5.23 -20.20
C PRO A 536 20.00 5.86 -18.82
N LEU A 537 19.74 5.06 -17.78
CA LEU A 537 19.63 5.53 -16.40
C LEU A 537 20.99 5.73 -15.73
N CYS A 538 22.06 5.10 -16.23
CA CYS A 538 23.42 5.35 -15.77
C CYS A 538 23.88 6.78 -16.11
N ASP A 539 23.38 7.33 -17.23
CA ASP A 539 23.80 8.62 -17.76
C ASP A 539 22.91 9.78 -17.26
N ALA A 540 23.35 11.02 -17.48
CA ALA A 540 22.60 12.22 -17.07
C ALA A 540 21.27 12.41 -17.82
N THR A 541 21.02 11.67 -18.90
CA THR A 541 19.75 11.73 -19.66
C THR A 541 18.59 11.10 -18.89
N ARG A 542 18.84 10.07 -18.07
CA ARG A 542 17.87 9.32 -17.25
C ARG A 542 16.48 9.16 -17.92
N ARG A 543 16.48 8.76 -19.19
CA ARG A 543 15.28 8.51 -20.00
C ARG A 543 15.19 7.04 -20.37
N ILE A 544 14.05 6.42 -20.11
CA ILE A 544 13.84 5.00 -20.39
C ILE A 544 12.44 4.77 -20.92
N ASP A 545 12.32 3.87 -21.90
CA ASP A 545 11.04 3.48 -22.45
C ASP A 545 10.44 2.32 -21.63
N GLY A 546 9.13 2.38 -21.40
CA GLY A 546 8.36 1.30 -20.81
C GLY A 546 6.96 1.24 -21.43
N VAL A 547 6.11 0.39 -20.89
CA VAL A 547 4.72 0.22 -21.38
C VAL A 547 3.75 0.50 -20.26
N ARG A 548 2.68 1.24 -20.55
CA ARG A 548 1.61 1.53 -19.60
C ARG A 548 0.26 1.45 -20.29
N ASP A 549 -0.63 0.67 -19.71
CA ASP A 549 -2.00 0.46 -20.23
C ASP A 549 -1.99 0.00 -21.70
N GLY A 550 -0.97 -0.78 -22.09
CA GLY A 550 -0.77 -1.27 -23.45
C GLY A 550 -0.08 -0.31 -24.41
N GLU A 551 0.19 0.94 -23.99
CA GLU A 551 0.85 1.95 -24.83
C GLU A 551 2.31 2.17 -24.42
N PRO A 552 3.24 2.29 -25.39
CA PRO A 552 4.62 2.65 -25.10
C PRO A 552 4.73 4.08 -24.56
N ARG A 553 5.53 4.28 -23.53
CA ARG A 553 5.80 5.59 -22.93
C ARG A 553 7.28 5.75 -22.59
N THR A 554 7.82 6.93 -22.88
CA THR A 554 9.16 7.33 -22.43
C THR A 554 9.04 8.07 -21.09
N TYR A 555 9.75 7.57 -20.09
CA TYR A 555 9.81 8.16 -18.76
C TYR A 555 11.07 9.02 -18.62
N ASP A 556 10.90 10.31 -18.31
CA ASP A 556 12.00 11.23 -17.97
C ASP A 556 12.15 11.27 -16.45
N LEU A 557 13.27 10.74 -15.95
CA LEU A 557 13.57 10.57 -14.53
C LEU A 557 14.67 11.51 -14.04
N ARG A 558 15.06 12.50 -14.86
CA ARG A 558 16.06 13.51 -14.47
C ARG A 558 15.56 14.36 -13.32
N GLY A 559 16.42 14.60 -12.33
CA GLY A 559 16.09 15.37 -11.14
C GLY A 559 15.06 14.73 -10.20
N LYS A 560 14.53 13.55 -10.54
CA LYS A 560 13.60 12.82 -9.69
C LYS A 560 14.35 11.96 -8.68
N ARG A 561 13.74 11.70 -7.53
CA ARG A 561 14.28 10.77 -6.52
C ARG A 561 13.99 9.32 -6.93
N PHE A 562 14.59 8.90 -8.03
CA PHE A 562 14.47 7.55 -8.56
C PHE A 562 15.84 6.88 -8.54
N ALA A 563 15.96 5.76 -7.84
CA ALA A 563 17.19 4.96 -7.82
C ALA A 563 16.97 3.58 -8.43
N VAL A 564 18.01 3.06 -9.08
CA VAL A 564 18.09 1.69 -9.56
C VAL A 564 19.25 0.99 -8.87
N CYS A 565 18.96 -0.18 -8.32
CA CYS A 565 19.97 -1.09 -7.78
C CYS A 565 19.79 -2.48 -8.41
N MET A 566 20.80 -2.94 -9.13
CA MET A 566 20.89 -4.30 -9.59
C MET A 566 21.76 -5.10 -8.62
N ALA A 567 21.29 -6.26 -8.18
CA ALA A 567 22.05 -7.18 -7.34
C ALA A 567 22.21 -8.52 -8.04
N GLY A 568 23.39 -9.10 -7.92
CA GLY A 568 23.65 -10.41 -8.51
C GLY A 568 24.81 -11.13 -7.84
N ASN A 569 24.99 -12.37 -8.29
CA ASN A 569 26.11 -13.21 -7.91
C ASN A 569 27.10 -13.28 -9.08
N PRO A 570 28.43 -13.27 -8.81
CA PRO A 570 29.44 -13.36 -9.86
C PRO A 570 29.42 -14.72 -10.60
N TYR A 571 28.77 -15.72 -10.01
CA TYR A 571 28.70 -17.10 -10.49
C TYR A 571 27.25 -17.61 -10.46
N THR A 572 26.90 -18.49 -11.40
CA THR A 572 25.61 -19.18 -11.47
C THR A 572 25.58 -20.40 -10.55
N GLU A 573 24.39 -20.96 -10.31
CA GLU A 573 24.20 -22.18 -9.49
C GLU A 573 24.97 -23.40 -10.03
N SER A 574 25.20 -23.44 -11.35
CA SER A 574 26.02 -24.45 -12.02
C SER A 574 27.54 -24.22 -11.92
N GLY A 575 27.98 -23.15 -11.25
CA GLY A 575 29.40 -22.76 -11.17
C GLY A 575 29.94 -22.03 -12.40
N GLY A 576 29.07 -21.69 -13.37
CA GLY A 576 29.42 -20.87 -14.52
C GLY A 576 29.59 -19.39 -14.17
N ARG A 577 30.42 -18.65 -14.91
CA ARG A 577 30.63 -17.21 -14.67
C ARG A 577 29.51 -16.40 -15.32
N PHE A 578 28.76 -15.64 -14.53
CA PHE A 578 27.82 -14.66 -15.08
C PHE A 578 28.62 -13.47 -15.63
N ARG A 579 28.36 -13.10 -16.90
CA ARG A 579 28.99 -11.93 -17.52
C ARG A 579 27.97 -10.80 -17.59
N VAL A 580 28.21 -9.77 -16.77
CA VAL A 580 27.51 -8.49 -16.88
C VAL A 580 27.86 -7.88 -18.25
N PRO A 581 26.90 -7.34 -19.02
CA PRO A 581 27.19 -6.69 -20.29
C PRO A 581 28.24 -5.58 -20.13
N ASP A 582 29.29 -5.59 -20.96
CA ASP A 582 30.42 -4.64 -20.85
C ASP A 582 29.97 -3.17 -20.84
N MET A 583 28.98 -2.83 -21.67
CA MET A 583 28.41 -1.47 -21.71
C MET A 583 27.75 -1.06 -20.39
N LEU A 584 27.13 -2.01 -19.69
CA LEU A 584 26.52 -1.75 -18.39
C LEU A 584 27.60 -1.67 -17.29
N ALA A 585 28.55 -2.61 -17.29
CA ALA A 585 29.64 -2.64 -16.31
C ALA A 585 30.51 -1.37 -16.37
N ASN A 586 30.74 -0.81 -17.56
CA ASN A 586 31.54 0.41 -17.74
C ASN A 586 30.82 1.71 -17.32
N ARG A 587 29.49 1.70 -17.20
CA ARG A 587 28.68 2.89 -16.89
C ARG A 587 28.01 2.85 -15.51
N ALA A 588 27.74 1.65 -14.99
CA ALA A 588 27.21 1.47 -13.65
C ALA A 588 28.33 1.62 -12.60
N ASP A 589 27.96 2.03 -11.38
CA ASP A 589 28.87 1.95 -10.24
C ASP A 589 28.84 0.50 -9.73
N VAL A 590 29.80 -0.30 -10.18
CA VAL A 590 29.92 -1.72 -9.82
C VAL A 590 30.68 -1.88 -8.51
N TRP A 591 30.07 -2.52 -7.53
CA TRP A 591 30.68 -2.82 -6.25
C TRP A 591 30.63 -4.32 -5.96
N ASN A 592 31.79 -4.93 -5.75
CA ASN A 592 31.90 -6.30 -5.25
C ASN A 592 32.06 -6.28 -3.73
N LEU A 593 31.00 -6.62 -2.98
CA LEU A 593 31.02 -6.54 -1.51
C LEU A 593 32.02 -7.50 -0.85
N GLY A 594 32.52 -8.51 -1.58
CA GLY A 594 33.58 -9.41 -1.11
C GLY A 594 34.99 -8.86 -1.30
N GLU A 595 35.24 -8.08 -2.35
CA GLU A 595 36.57 -7.52 -2.65
C GLU A 595 36.83 -6.19 -1.95
N VAL A 596 35.78 -5.41 -1.66
CA VAL A 596 35.89 -4.10 -0.98
C VAL A 596 36.25 -4.24 0.52
N LEU A 597 36.54 -5.46 0.97
CA LEU A 597 36.88 -5.79 2.36
C LEU A 597 38.38 -5.67 2.67
N THR A 598 39.24 -5.37 1.69
CA THR A 598 40.69 -5.21 1.91
C THR A 598 40.97 -4.12 2.96
N GLY A 599 41.65 -4.49 4.06
CA GLY A 599 41.90 -3.62 5.22
C GLY A 599 40.72 -3.50 6.19
N LYS A 600 39.65 -4.27 5.99
CA LYS A 600 38.44 -4.34 6.82
C LYS A 600 38.06 -5.80 7.15
N GLU A 601 39.01 -6.72 7.07
CA GLU A 601 38.83 -8.17 7.29
C GLU A 601 38.32 -8.47 8.70
N GLU A 602 38.80 -7.73 9.71
CA GLU A 602 38.33 -7.88 11.10
C GLU A 602 36.86 -7.48 11.25
N ALA A 603 36.44 -6.38 10.62
CA ALA A 603 35.05 -5.93 10.65
C ALA A 603 34.13 -6.91 9.90
N PHE A 604 34.63 -7.52 8.83
CA PHE A 604 33.94 -8.59 8.13
C PHE A 604 33.82 -9.87 8.97
N ALA A 605 34.89 -10.30 9.64
CA ALA A 605 34.81 -11.44 10.55
C ALA A 605 33.88 -11.15 11.74
N LEU A 606 33.87 -9.92 12.26
CA LEU A 606 32.97 -9.52 13.35
C LEU A 606 31.50 -9.56 12.93
N SER A 607 31.18 -9.20 11.68
CA SER A 607 29.80 -9.17 11.20
C SER A 607 29.13 -10.54 11.26
N PHE A 608 29.87 -11.64 11.12
CA PHE A 608 29.33 -13.01 11.30
C PHE A 608 28.87 -13.26 12.74
N ILE A 609 29.55 -12.69 13.73
CA ILE A 609 29.13 -12.79 15.13
C ILE A 609 27.95 -11.84 15.39
N GLU A 610 28.02 -10.60 14.92
CA GLU A 610 26.93 -9.61 15.09
C GLU A 610 25.60 -10.11 14.50
N ASN A 611 25.62 -10.78 13.34
CA ASN A 611 24.43 -11.35 12.71
C ASN A 611 23.88 -12.61 13.40
N THR A 612 24.60 -13.20 14.36
CA THR A 612 24.14 -14.40 15.09
C THR A 612 23.64 -14.12 16.50
N LEU A 613 23.75 -12.89 16.99
CA LEU A 613 23.32 -12.51 18.35
C LEU A 613 21.87 -12.93 18.62
N THR A 614 20.96 -12.69 17.69
CA THR A 614 19.54 -13.03 17.85
C THR A 614 19.22 -14.51 17.62
N ALA A 615 20.16 -15.27 17.06
CA ALA A 615 19.98 -16.69 16.77
C ALA A 615 20.28 -17.58 17.99
N ASN A 616 21.07 -17.10 18.96
CA ASN A 616 21.37 -17.83 20.19
C ASN A 616 20.64 -17.20 21.40
N PRO A 617 19.86 -17.95 22.19
CA PRO A 617 19.12 -17.41 23.33
C PRO A 617 19.98 -16.70 24.39
N VAL A 618 21.23 -17.13 24.57
CA VAL A 618 22.17 -16.52 25.54
C VAL A 618 22.65 -15.16 25.05
N LEU A 619 22.81 -14.99 23.74
CA LEU A 619 23.30 -13.74 23.13
C LEU A 619 22.20 -12.80 22.68
N ALA A 620 20.96 -13.27 22.53
CA ALA A 620 19.83 -12.47 22.06
C ALA A 620 19.61 -11.15 22.85
N PRO A 621 19.85 -11.09 24.18
CA PRO A 621 19.80 -9.84 24.93
C PRO A 621 20.83 -8.79 24.46
N LEU A 622 22.00 -9.23 23.96
CA LEU A 622 23.08 -8.33 23.51
C LEU A 622 22.68 -7.52 22.28
N ALA A 623 21.78 -8.02 21.44
CA ALA A 623 21.35 -7.33 20.22
C ALA A 623 20.69 -5.96 20.48
N GLY A 624 20.16 -5.74 21.69
CA GLY A 624 19.59 -4.46 22.12
C GLY A 624 20.48 -3.66 23.10
N ARG A 625 21.68 -4.16 23.44
CA ARG A 625 22.63 -3.49 24.34
C ARG A 625 23.63 -2.63 23.53
N ASP A 626 24.50 -1.91 24.25
CA ASP A 626 25.55 -1.10 23.63
C ASP A 626 26.51 -1.98 22.80
N ARG A 627 26.97 -1.47 21.64
CA ARG A 627 27.88 -2.24 20.77
C ARG A 627 29.28 -2.36 21.35
N GLY A 628 29.75 -1.37 22.10
CA GLY A 628 31.05 -1.41 22.74
C GLY A 628 31.17 -2.57 23.74
N ASP A 629 30.06 -2.98 24.36
CA ASP A 629 30.04 -4.14 25.25
C ASP A 629 30.36 -5.44 24.49
N LEU A 630 29.88 -5.61 23.25
CA LEU A 630 30.17 -6.81 22.46
C LEU A 630 31.68 -6.93 22.16
N ASP A 631 32.33 -5.82 21.79
CA ASP A 631 33.77 -5.82 21.54
C ASP A 631 34.56 -6.22 22.80
N VAL A 632 34.16 -5.73 23.97
CA VAL A 632 34.77 -6.12 25.25
C VAL A 632 34.51 -7.60 25.56
N LEU A 633 33.28 -8.09 25.37
CA LEU A 633 32.91 -9.49 25.61
C LEU A 633 33.66 -10.47 24.69
N ILE A 634 33.85 -10.12 23.42
CA ILE A 634 34.64 -10.91 22.47
C ILE A 634 36.09 -11.01 22.94
N ARG A 635 36.68 -9.89 23.36
CA ARG A 635 38.07 -9.86 23.86
C ARG A 635 38.24 -10.65 25.17
N LEU A 636 37.25 -10.61 26.06
CA LEU A 636 37.21 -11.46 27.24
C LEU A 636 37.11 -12.95 26.87
N ALA A 637 36.28 -13.29 25.87
CA ALA A 637 36.12 -14.67 25.40
C ALA A 637 37.40 -15.25 24.77
N THR A 638 38.20 -14.41 24.09
CA THR A 638 39.51 -14.79 23.52
C THR A 638 40.67 -14.75 24.52
N GLY A 639 40.43 -14.34 25.78
CA GLY A 639 41.46 -14.27 26.80
C GLY A 639 42.46 -13.12 26.63
N ASP A 640 42.04 -12.00 26.02
CA ASP A 640 42.88 -10.81 25.90
C ASP A 640 43.22 -10.24 27.30
N PRO A 641 44.50 -10.17 27.70
CA PRO A 641 44.91 -9.73 29.03
C PRO A 641 44.60 -8.25 29.30
N THR A 642 44.30 -7.47 28.26
CA THR A 642 43.96 -6.05 28.37
C THR A 642 42.45 -5.79 28.42
N ALA A 643 41.62 -6.83 28.24
CA ALA A 643 40.18 -6.76 28.41
C ALA A 643 39.80 -6.83 29.89
N ARG A 644 38.92 -5.94 30.34
CA ARG A 644 38.44 -5.92 31.72
C ARG A 644 36.92 -5.80 31.74
N ALA A 645 36.28 -6.62 32.58
CA ALA A 645 34.82 -6.65 32.71
C ALA A 645 34.23 -5.35 33.30
N ASP A 646 35.03 -4.55 34.00
CA ASP A 646 34.64 -3.24 34.55
C ASP A 646 34.39 -2.17 33.47
N ARG A 647 34.80 -2.41 32.22
CA ARG A 647 34.52 -1.55 31.06
C ARG A 647 33.18 -1.82 30.39
N LEU A 648 32.47 -2.86 30.83
CA LEU A 648 31.13 -3.16 30.32
C LEU A 648 30.14 -2.13 30.86
N THR A 649 29.36 -1.56 29.95
CA THR A 649 28.31 -0.57 30.27
C THR A 649 27.14 -1.26 30.95
N HIS A 650 26.81 -2.48 30.53
CA HIS A 650 25.82 -3.32 31.20
C HIS A 650 26.45 -4.11 32.35
N PRO A 651 25.88 -4.07 33.58
CA PRO A 651 26.36 -4.92 34.66
C PRO A 651 25.92 -6.37 34.43
N TYR A 652 26.90 -7.27 34.29
CA TYR A 652 26.66 -8.72 34.19
C TYR A 652 26.86 -9.39 35.56
N VAL A 653 25.95 -10.30 35.91
CA VAL A 653 26.20 -11.24 37.01
C VAL A 653 27.29 -12.22 36.56
N PRO A 654 28.24 -12.65 37.40
CA PRO A 654 29.34 -13.52 36.99
C PRO A 654 28.91 -14.75 36.18
N ALA A 655 27.85 -15.46 36.63
CA ALA A 655 27.32 -16.61 35.92
C ALA A 655 26.64 -16.29 34.56
N GLU A 656 26.17 -15.06 34.34
CA GLU A 656 25.71 -14.60 33.01
C GLU A 656 26.93 -14.32 32.12
N LEU A 657 27.94 -13.63 32.64
CA LEU A 657 29.16 -13.30 31.91
C LEU A 657 29.92 -14.55 31.44
N ASP A 658 30.04 -15.56 32.31
CA ASP A 658 30.70 -16.83 31.98
C ASP A 658 29.96 -17.57 30.85
N ARG A 659 28.62 -17.59 30.89
CA ARG A 659 27.82 -18.22 29.84
C ARG A 659 27.94 -17.48 28.51
N VAL A 660 27.91 -16.15 28.52
CA VAL A 660 28.06 -15.32 27.33
C VAL A 660 29.44 -15.51 26.71
N THR A 661 30.51 -15.44 27.51
CA THR A 661 31.89 -15.58 27.02
C THR A 661 32.18 -17.00 26.53
N ALA A 662 31.62 -18.04 27.16
CA ALA A 662 31.72 -19.42 26.67
C ALA A 662 31.08 -19.58 25.29
N VAL A 663 29.84 -19.11 25.10
CA VAL A 663 29.16 -19.17 23.78
C VAL A 663 29.92 -18.37 22.73
N LEU A 664 30.41 -17.17 23.06
CA LEU A 664 31.21 -16.36 22.13
C LEU A 664 32.49 -17.09 21.72
N ARG A 665 33.18 -17.79 22.63
CA ARG A 665 34.38 -18.58 22.31
C ARG A 665 34.07 -19.66 21.28
N HIS A 666 32.99 -20.41 21.48
CA HIS A 666 32.55 -21.43 20.52
C HIS A 666 32.16 -20.82 19.17
N LEU A 667 31.47 -19.69 19.17
CA LEU A 667 31.11 -18.99 17.93
C LEU A 667 32.32 -18.47 17.17
N LEU A 668 33.36 -17.98 17.84
CA LEU A 668 34.58 -17.51 17.20
C LEU A 668 35.32 -18.67 16.50
N ALA A 669 35.35 -19.84 17.12
CA ALA A 669 35.89 -21.06 16.52
C ALA A 669 35.05 -21.53 15.33
N ALA A 670 33.72 -21.61 15.47
CA ALA A 670 32.82 -21.95 14.36
C ALA A 670 32.92 -20.95 13.19
N ARG A 671 33.03 -19.66 13.50
CA ARG A 671 33.23 -18.60 12.50
C ARG A 671 34.49 -18.84 11.68
N ALA A 672 35.60 -19.24 12.30
CA ALA A 672 36.84 -19.49 11.57
C ALA A 672 36.63 -20.56 10.48
N THR A 673 35.90 -21.64 10.81
CA THR A 673 35.53 -22.66 9.82
C THR A 673 34.60 -22.10 8.74
N VAL A 674 33.56 -21.35 9.13
CA VAL A 674 32.61 -20.77 8.16
C VAL A 674 33.31 -19.81 7.19
N LEU A 675 34.23 -18.99 7.67
CA LEU A 675 35.04 -18.10 6.83
C LEU A 675 35.99 -18.89 5.91
N ALA A 676 36.66 -19.93 6.41
CA ALA A 676 37.50 -20.78 5.57
C ALA A 676 36.70 -21.47 4.44
N VAL A 677 35.48 -21.93 4.74
CA VAL A 677 34.54 -22.48 3.74
C VAL A 677 34.13 -21.41 2.73
N ASN A 678 33.82 -20.20 3.18
CA ASN A 678 33.51 -19.07 2.30
C ASN A 678 34.65 -18.77 1.33
N ASP A 679 35.87 -18.67 1.84
CA ASP A 679 37.05 -18.34 1.03
C ASP A 679 37.36 -19.45 0.02
N ALA A 680 37.24 -20.71 0.43
CA ALA A 680 37.39 -21.85 -0.47
C ALA A 680 36.30 -21.88 -1.56
N TYR A 681 35.06 -21.51 -1.24
CA TYR A 681 33.98 -21.40 -2.21
C TYR A 681 34.26 -20.31 -3.25
N ILE A 682 34.64 -19.12 -2.79
CA ILE A 682 34.97 -17.98 -3.67
C ILE A 682 36.16 -18.34 -4.56
N ALA A 683 37.22 -18.92 -4.00
CA ALA A 683 38.41 -19.35 -4.74
C ALA A 683 38.08 -20.43 -5.78
N SER A 684 37.29 -21.44 -5.41
CA SER A 684 36.82 -22.49 -6.31
C SER A 684 36.01 -21.90 -7.47
N ALA A 685 35.08 -20.99 -7.19
CA ALA A 685 34.22 -20.37 -8.19
C ALA A 685 35.00 -19.44 -9.15
N ALA A 686 36.08 -18.82 -8.69
CA ALA A 686 36.96 -17.98 -9.52
C ALA A 686 37.84 -18.76 -10.51
N GLN A 687 38.00 -20.08 -10.32
CA GLN A 687 38.82 -20.92 -11.19
C GLN A 687 38.05 -21.42 -12.41
N THR A 688 38.68 -21.40 -13.58
CA THR A 688 38.10 -21.99 -14.81
C THR A 688 38.24 -23.50 -14.80
N ASP A 689 37.28 -24.20 -15.42
CA ASP A 689 37.32 -25.66 -15.56
C ASP A 689 38.53 -26.17 -16.35
N THR A 690 39.30 -25.32 -17.03
CA THR A 690 40.53 -25.70 -17.74
C THR A 690 41.79 -25.61 -16.88
N THR A 691 41.77 -24.83 -15.81
CA THR A 691 42.93 -24.56 -14.94
C THR A 691 42.78 -25.16 -13.54
N ARG A 692 41.62 -25.76 -13.25
CA ARG A 692 41.29 -26.30 -11.93
C ARG A 692 42.04 -27.59 -11.64
N THR A 693 42.64 -27.69 -10.44
CA THR A 693 43.45 -28.83 -10.00
C THR A 693 42.73 -29.82 -9.08
N GLU A 694 41.50 -29.51 -8.67
CA GLU A 694 40.67 -30.31 -7.77
C GLU A 694 39.17 -30.18 -8.12
N PRO A 695 38.27 -31.10 -7.72
CA PRO A 695 36.84 -30.94 -7.97
C PRO A 695 36.25 -29.61 -7.44
N PRO A 696 35.15 -29.08 -8.03
CA PRO A 696 34.47 -27.88 -7.52
C PRO A 696 34.11 -27.99 -6.04
N PHE A 697 34.53 -27.01 -5.26
CA PHE A 697 34.00 -26.78 -3.91
C PHE A 697 32.75 -25.90 -3.99
N GLN A 698 31.66 -26.38 -3.41
CA GLN A 698 30.28 -25.86 -3.54
C GLN A 698 29.62 -25.58 -2.18
N LEU A 699 30.19 -26.05 -1.07
CA LEU A 699 29.71 -25.71 0.27
C LEU A 699 29.91 -24.22 0.54
N GLN A 700 28.90 -23.57 1.12
CA GLN A 700 28.89 -22.12 1.34
C GLN A 700 29.16 -21.75 2.80
N GLY A 701 29.89 -20.65 3.00
CA GLY A 701 30.12 -20.03 4.29
C GLY A 701 29.38 -18.70 4.41
N SER A 702 28.07 -18.73 4.64
CA SER A 702 27.24 -17.52 4.70
C SER A 702 26.81 -17.14 6.12
N TYR A 703 26.26 -15.93 6.30
CA TYR A 703 25.60 -15.52 7.55
C TYR A 703 24.50 -16.50 7.95
N ARG A 704 23.79 -17.09 6.98
CA ARG A 704 22.75 -18.09 7.22
C ARG A 704 23.33 -19.39 7.80
N ASN A 705 24.46 -19.85 7.30
CA ASN A 705 25.14 -21.03 7.84
C ASN A 705 25.61 -20.76 9.27
N MET A 706 26.21 -19.60 9.50
CA MET A 706 26.64 -19.19 10.84
C MET A 706 25.47 -19.12 11.84
N ALA A 707 24.32 -18.58 11.43
CA ALA A 707 23.12 -18.52 12.26
C ALA A 707 22.56 -19.91 12.61
N LYS A 708 22.52 -20.85 11.65
CA LYS A 708 22.09 -22.24 11.89
C LYS A 708 23.02 -22.95 12.89
N ILE A 709 24.33 -22.75 12.77
CA ILE A 709 25.32 -23.31 13.71
C ILE A 709 25.14 -22.68 15.09
N ALA A 710 24.98 -21.36 15.17
CA ALA A 710 24.83 -20.63 16.43
C ALA A 710 23.60 -21.06 17.26
N GLN A 711 22.52 -21.48 16.62
CA GLN A 711 21.32 -21.99 17.29
C GLN A 711 21.58 -23.27 18.10
N ARG A 712 22.57 -24.07 17.68
CA ARG A 712 22.90 -25.36 18.30
C ARG A 712 23.99 -25.25 19.37
N ILE A 713 24.69 -24.11 19.46
CA ILE A 713 25.78 -23.89 20.43
C ILE A 713 25.24 -23.64 21.83
N GLN A 714 25.77 -24.36 22.81
CA GLN A 714 25.45 -24.21 24.23
C GLN A 714 26.70 -23.82 25.03
N PRO A 715 26.58 -23.10 26.17
CA PRO A 715 27.73 -22.65 26.95
C PRO A 715 28.61 -23.76 27.53
N VAL A 716 28.05 -24.96 27.72
CA VAL A 716 28.71 -26.10 28.38
C VAL A 716 29.46 -27.01 27.41
N MET A 717 29.42 -26.71 26.11
CA MET A 717 30.02 -27.57 25.09
C MET A 717 31.54 -27.63 25.23
N ASN A 718 32.11 -28.78 24.90
CA ASN A 718 33.55 -28.90 24.65
C ASN A 718 33.87 -28.76 23.15
N ASP A 719 35.16 -28.75 22.82
CA ASP A 719 35.63 -28.56 21.44
C ASP A 719 35.20 -29.70 20.50
N ALA A 720 35.07 -30.94 20.99
CA ALA A 720 34.63 -32.08 20.20
C ALA A 720 33.12 -32.01 19.88
N GLU A 721 32.30 -31.57 20.85
CA GLU A 721 30.87 -31.34 20.66
C GLU A 721 30.63 -30.18 19.68
N LEU A 722 31.41 -29.09 19.77
CA LEU A 722 31.36 -28.00 18.81
C LEU A 722 31.74 -28.48 17.40
N ALA A 723 32.81 -29.26 17.27
CA ALA A 723 33.23 -29.84 16.00
C ALA A 723 32.10 -30.69 15.39
N ALA A 724 31.44 -31.53 16.19
CA ALA A 724 30.30 -32.34 15.74
C ALA A 724 29.12 -31.49 15.24
N VAL A 725 28.80 -30.37 15.90
CA VAL A 725 27.76 -29.44 15.42
C VAL A 725 28.08 -28.89 14.03
N ILE A 726 29.35 -28.54 13.78
CA ILE A 726 29.81 -28.02 12.49
C ILE A 726 29.80 -29.13 11.43
N ASP A 727 30.27 -30.32 11.78
CA ASP A 727 30.25 -31.51 10.91
C ASP A 727 28.82 -31.84 10.47
N ASP A 728 27.90 -32.00 11.42
CA ASP A 728 26.50 -32.29 11.14
C ASP A 728 25.87 -31.26 10.18
N HIS A 729 26.15 -29.96 10.40
CA HIS A 729 25.62 -28.89 9.56
C HIS A 729 26.11 -29.03 8.12
N TYR A 730 27.42 -29.19 7.91
CA TYR A 730 27.97 -29.29 6.57
C TYR A 730 27.74 -30.65 5.91
N THR A 731 27.61 -31.74 6.66
CA THR A 731 27.13 -33.03 6.16
C THR A 731 25.72 -32.91 5.60
N ALA A 732 24.82 -32.22 6.30
CA ALA A 732 23.47 -31.98 5.80
C ALA A 732 23.46 -31.12 4.53
N GLU A 733 24.27 -30.06 4.45
CA GLU A 733 24.38 -29.23 3.22
C GLU A 733 25.05 -30.00 2.06
N ALA A 734 26.01 -30.90 2.34
CA ALA A 734 26.66 -31.71 1.31
C ALA A 734 25.71 -32.74 0.68
N GLN A 735 24.73 -33.27 1.42
CA GLN A 735 23.76 -34.24 0.90
C GLN A 735 22.96 -33.70 -0.29
N THR A 736 22.74 -32.39 -0.36
CA THR A 736 22.03 -31.77 -1.49
C THR A 736 22.87 -31.67 -2.77
N LEU A 737 24.19 -31.88 -2.69
CA LEU A 737 25.12 -31.79 -3.82
C LEU A 737 25.21 -33.10 -4.65
N THR A 738 24.49 -34.15 -4.25
CA THR A 738 24.48 -35.46 -4.94
C THR A 738 25.89 -36.02 -5.18
N SER A 739 26.38 -36.05 -6.43
CA SER A 739 27.69 -36.56 -6.83
C SER A 739 28.87 -35.73 -6.30
N GLY A 740 28.65 -34.48 -5.91
CA GLY A 740 29.68 -33.58 -5.36
C GLY A 740 29.95 -33.76 -3.86
N ALA A 741 29.14 -34.53 -3.14
CA ALA A 741 29.15 -34.58 -1.67
C ALA A 741 30.48 -35.09 -1.09
N GLU A 742 31.02 -36.20 -1.62
CA GLU A 742 32.27 -36.80 -1.12
C GLU A 742 33.45 -35.83 -1.23
N ALA A 743 33.64 -35.23 -2.41
CA ALA A 743 34.73 -34.29 -2.66
C ALA A 743 34.63 -33.04 -1.76
N ASN A 744 33.42 -32.53 -1.56
CA ASN A 744 33.19 -31.35 -0.73
C ASN A 744 33.44 -31.61 0.77
N LEU A 745 33.04 -32.78 1.29
CA LEU A 745 33.30 -33.14 2.69
C LEU A 745 34.79 -33.42 2.95
N LEU A 746 35.49 -34.03 2.00
CA LEU A 746 36.95 -34.21 2.10
C LEU A 746 37.69 -32.88 2.06
N LYS A 747 37.27 -31.95 1.18
CA LYS A 747 37.83 -30.60 1.16
C LYS A 747 37.54 -29.83 2.46
N LEU A 748 36.33 -29.98 3.03
CA LEU A 748 36.02 -29.39 4.34
C LEU A 748 36.93 -29.92 5.45
N ALA A 749 37.18 -31.23 5.48
CA ALA A 749 38.11 -31.84 6.43
C ALA A 749 39.56 -31.36 6.21
N GLU A 750 39.97 -31.10 4.95
CA GLU A 750 41.26 -30.48 4.62
C GLU A 750 41.33 -29.05 5.19
N LEU A 751 40.29 -28.22 5.00
CA LEU A 751 40.22 -26.85 5.50
C LEU A 751 40.21 -26.75 7.04
N ARG A 752 39.73 -27.79 7.71
CA ARG A 752 39.68 -27.89 9.17
C ARG A 752 40.88 -28.60 9.78
N GLU A 753 41.79 -29.11 8.95
CA GLU A 753 42.94 -29.91 9.38
C GLU A 753 42.55 -31.20 10.14
N THR A 754 41.39 -31.79 9.81
CA THR A 754 40.83 -32.98 10.47
C THR A 754 40.80 -34.23 9.60
N LEU A 755 41.54 -34.25 8.48
CA LEU A 755 41.62 -35.43 7.61
C LEU A 755 42.23 -36.63 8.34
N THR A 756 41.53 -37.77 8.32
CA THR A 756 42.14 -39.04 8.70
C THR A 756 43.14 -39.50 7.62
N PRO A 757 44.12 -40.37 7.94
CA PRO A 757 45.05 -40.92 6.94
C PRO A 757 44.33 -41.56 5.75
N GLN A 758 43.21 -42.25 5.97
CA GLN A 758 42.41 -42.86 4.91
C GLN A 758 41.71 -41.79 4.05
N GLN A 759 41.17 -40.74 4.66
CA GLN A 759 40.54 -39.63 3.94
C GLN A 759 41.56 -38.84 3.10
N ALA A 760 42.79 -38.66 3.60
CA ALA A 760 43.84 -37.97 2.86
C ALA A 760 44.23 -38.73 1.58
N VAL A 761 44.35 -40.06 1.64
CA VAL A 761 44.57 -40.91 0.46
C VAL A 761 43.40 -40.78 -0.52
N ARG A 762 42.17 -40.91 -0.02
CA ARG A 762 40.96 -40.79 -0.84
C ARG A 762 40.84 -39.43 -1.53
N TRP A 763 41.20 -38.35 -0.84
CA TRP A 763 41.19 -36.99 -1.39
C TRP A 763 42.23 -36.82 -2.51
N ALA A 764 43.44 -37.37 -2.33
CA ALA A 764 44.47 -37.37 -3.36
C ALA A 764 44.05 -38.17 -4.62
N GLU A 765 43.40 -39.32 -4.44
CA GLU A 765 42.83 -40.13 -5.53
C GLU A 765 41.78 -39.35 -6.32
N LEU A 766 40.86 -38.66 -5.64
CA LEU A 766 39.81 -37.85 -6.27
C LEU A 766 40.41 -36.68 -7.07
N LYS A 767 41.36 -35.93 -6.49
CA LYS A 767 42.08 -34.85 -7.19
C LYS A 767 42.78 -35.36 -8.46
N SER A 768 43.51 -36.47 -8.35
CA SER A 768 44.20 -37.06 -9.51
C SER A 768 43.25 -37.57 -10.60
N SER A 769 42.10 -38.10 -10.21
CA SER A 769 41.09 -38.60 -11.15
C SER A 769 40.36 -37.47 -11.86
N TYR A 770 40.07 -36.38 -11.15
CA TYR A 770 39.48 -35.17 -11.72
C TYR A 770 40.40 -34.52 -12.76
N VAL A 771 41.68 -34.29 -12.43
CA VAL A 771 42.65 -33.73 -13.38
C VAL A 771 42.83 -34.63 -14.61
N ARG A 772 42.82 -35.96 -14.45
CA ARG A 772 42.85 -36.90 -15.58
C ARG A 772 41.61 -36.78 -16.48
N ALA A 773 40.42 -36.69 -15.89
CA ALA A 773 39.17 -36.53 -16.63
C ALA A 773 39.12 -35.20 -17.40
N GLN A 774 39.62 -34.12 -16.79
CA GLN A 774 39.73 -32.80 -17.41
C GLN A 774 40.72 -32.79 -18.59
N LYS A 775 41.88 -33.46 -18.46
CA LYS A 775 42.87 -33.63 -19.55
C LYS A 775 42.36 -34.44 -20.74
N LEU A 776 41.42 -35.37 -20.52
CA LEU A 776 40.81 -36.22 -21.55
C LEU A 776 39.68 -35.54 -22.35
N GLY A 777 39.48 -34.24 -22.13
CA GLY A 777 38.36 -33.47 -22.68
C GLY A 777 37.11 -33.71 -21.83
N GLY A 778 36.63 -32.64 -21.20
CA GLY A 778 35.47 -32.65 -20.30
C GLY A 778 34.17 -33.17 -20.93
N THR A 779 33.07 -32.96 -20.23
CA THR A 779 31.71 -33.45 -20.57
C THR A 779 31.07 -32.80 -21.81
N GLU A 780 31.82 -32.59 -22.90
CA GLU A 780 31.30 -32.19 -24.21
C GLU A 780 31.59 -33.27 -25.28
N ASP A 781 30.58 -34.15 -25.45
CA ASP A 781 30.04 -34.81 -26.64
C ASP A 781 30.85 -35.09 -27.92
N ASN A 782 32.16 -35.37 -27.87
CA ASN A 782 32.83 -35.98 -29.04
C ASN A 782 33.67 -37.23 -28.72
N PRO A 783 33.13 -38.45 -28.96
CA PRO A 783 33.85 -39.72 -28.77
C PRO A 783 35.18 -39.78 -29.53
N THR A 784 35.25 -39.12 -30.69
CA THR A 784 36.42 -39.04 -31.56
C THR A 784 37.55 -38.21 -30.93
N VAL A 785 37.21 -37.12 -30.25
CA VAL A 785 38.19 -36.28 -29.52
C VAL A 785 38.74 -37.07 -28.33
N ARG A 786 37.88 -37.75 -27.55
CA ARG A 786 38.32 -38.64 -26.46
C ARG A 786 39.27 -39.74 -26.94
N ALA A 787 39.01 -40.35 -28.09
CA ALA A 787 39.87 -41.38 -28.67
C ALA A 787 41.26 -40.82 -29.08
N ILE A 788 41.29 -39.63 -29.70
CA ILE A 788 42.54 -38.96 -30.09
C ILE A 788 43.33 -38.52 -28.85
N THR A 789 42.69 -37.98 -27.82
CA THR A 789 43.34 -37.59 -26.57
C THR A 789 43.83 -38.78 -25.75
N ALA A 790 43.09 -39.90 -25.75
CA ALA A 790 43.52 -41.15 -25.13
C ALA A 790 44.74 -41.77 -25.85
N LEU A 791 44.81 -41.66 -27.18
CA LEU A 791 45.98 -42.05 -27.96
C LEU A 791 47.18 -41.16 -27.63
N GLY A 792 47.01 -39.83 -27.49
CA GLY A 792 48.08 -38.92 -27.07
C GLY A 792 48.62 -39.22 -25.66
N LEU A 793 47.75 -39.54 -24.70
CA LEU A 793 48.16 -39.95 -23.34
C LEU A 793 48.88 -41.31 -23.32
N LEU A 794 48.55 -42.21 -24.25
CA LEU A 794 49.29 -43.44 -24.47
C LEU A 794 50.67 -43.15 -25.06
N THR A 795 50.78 -42.19 -26.00
CA THR A 795 52.08 -41.73 -26.52
C THR A 795 52.93 -41.12 -25.41
N ASP A 796 52.38 -40.24 -24.57
CA ASP A 796 53.10 -39.64 -23.44
C ASP A 796 53.54 -40.68 -22.39
N ARG A 797 52.73 -41.71 -22.14
CA ARG A 797 53.11 -42.83 -21.26
C ARG A 797 54.17 -43.71 -21.90
N VAL A 798 54.11 -43.93 -23.22
CA VAL A 798 55.16 -44.64 -23.95
C VAL A 798 56.45 -43.83 -23.95
N ASP A 799 56.40 -42.51 -24.04
CA ASP A 799 57.56 -41.62 -23.95
C ASP A 799 58.13 -41.54 -22.52
N ALA A 800 57.28 -41.55 -21.49
CA ALA A 800 57.71 -41.63 -20.10
C ALA A 800 58.34 -43.00 -19.77
N VAL A 801 57.78 -44.09 -20.30
CA VAL A 801 58.37 -45.43 -20.20
C VAL A 801 59.65 -45.51 -21.04
N ALA A 802 59.70 -44.92 -22.23
CA ALA A 802 60.90 -44.86 -23.07
C ALA A 802 62.01 -44.04 -22.42
N SER A 803 61.66 -42.96 -21.71
CA SER A 803 62.59 -42.14 -20.92
C SER A 803 63.06 -42.86 -19.66
N ALA A 804 62.19 -43.60 -18.97
CA ALA A 804 62.57 -44.44 -17.83
C ALA A 804 63.44 -45.64 -18.25
N VAL A 805 63.17 -46.21 -19.43
CA VAL A 805 63.97 -47.29 -20.04
C VAL A 805 65.29 -46.74 -20.60
N HIS A 806 65.34 -45.55 -21.19
CA HIS A 806 66.59 -44.88 -21.58
C HIS A 806 67.44 -44.48 -20.37
N GLY A 807 66.82 -44.02 -19.28
CA GLY A 807 67.51 -43.74 -18.01
C GLY A 807 68.04 -45.01 -17.33
N ALA A 808 67.37 -46.16 -17.51
CA ALA A 808 67.84 -47.46 -17.02
C ALA A 808 68.84 -48.16 -17.98
N ALA A 809 68.92 -47.73 -19.25
CA ALA A 809 69.79 -48.29 -20.28
C ALA A 809 71.00 -47.40 -20.65
N ASP A 810 71.18 -46.24 -20.00
CA ASP A 810 72.39 -45.42 -20.17
C ASP A 810 73.63 -46.14 -19.57
N PRO A 811 74.65 -46.49 -20.38
CA PRO A 811 75.86 -47.15 -19.90
C PRO A 811 76.72 -46.31 -18.96
N ARG A 812 76.41 -45.03 -18.73
CA ARG A 812 77.25 -44.12 -17.92
C ARG A 812 77.03 -44.18 -16.42
N HIS A 813 76.06 -44.95 -15.93
CA HIS A 813 75.84 -45.13 -14.48
C HIS A 813 76.30 -46.49 -13.91
N ARG A 814 77.04 -47.31 -14.68
CA ARG A 814 77.68 -48.55 -14.17
C ARG A 814 79.16 -48.42 -13.77
N THR A 815 79.71 -47.21 -13.70
CA THR A 815 81.09 -46.97 -13.22
C THR A 815 81.18 -45.79 -12.26
N ALA A 816 80.61 -45.94 -11.06
CA ALA A 816 80.99 -45.16 -9.86
C ALA A 816 80.42 -45.82 -8.60
N ASN A 817 80.94 -47.00 -8.25
CA ASN A 817 81.11 -47.46 -6.86
C ASN A 817 81.71 -48.89 -6.86
N SER A 818 83.01 -48.98 -7.14
CA SER A 818 83.84 -50.12 -6.78
C SER A 818 85.10 -49.64 -6.06
N THR A 819 84.92 -48.98 -4.92
CA THR A 819 85.99 -48.73 -3.93
C THR A 819 85.35 -48.53 -2.56
N ALA A 820 84.99 -49.63 -1.89
CA ALA A 820 85.00 -49.77 -0.43
C ALA A 820 84.41 -51.14 -0.03
N LEU A 821 85.15 -52.23 -0.28
CA LEU A 821 84.99 -53.47 0.46
C LEU A 821 86.37 -54.02 0.79
N GLY A 822 86.70 -53.94 2.08
CA GLY A 822 87.90 -54.52 2.67
C GLY A 822 88.09 -54.05 4.11
N HIS A 823 87.28 -54.56 5.06
CA HIS A 823 87.75 -55.14 6.33
C HIS A 823 86.59 -55.53 7.27
N ILE A 824 86.28 -56.84 7.27
CA ILE A 824 86.26 -57.77 8.41
C ILE A 824 85.67 -57.33 9.78
N SER A 825 84.68 -58.14 10.21
CA SER A 825 84.42 -58.69 11.56
C SER A 825 83.33 -58.11 12.49
N ARG A 826 82.38 -59.03 12.77
CA ARG A 826 81.79 -59.44 14.07
C ARG A 826 80.90 -58.47 14.86
N SER A 827 79.62 -58.83 14.90
CA SER A 827 78.73 -58.97 16.10
C SER A 827 79.43 -58.91 17.48
N PRO A 828 78.75 -58.45 18.55
CA PRO A 828 77.47 -59.05 18.96
C PRO A 828 76.39 -58.16 19.61
N ALA A 829 75.17 -58.70 19.49
CA ALA A 829 74.10 -58.88 20.48
C ALA A 829 73.79 -57.78 21.52
N GLY A 830 72.49 -57.48 21.60
CA GLY A 830 71.82 -56.71 22.66
C GLY A 830 70.50 -56.18 22.15
#